data_AF-A0A315YJZ6-F1
#
_entry.id   AF-A0A315YJZ6-F1
#
_cell.length_a   1.000
_cell.length_b   1.000
_cell.length_c   1.000
_cell.angle_alpha   90.00
_cell.angle_beta   90.00
_cell.angle_gamma   90.00
#
_symmetry.space_group_name_H-M   'P 1'
#
loop_
_entity.id
_entity.type
_entity.pdbx_description
1 polymer ?
#
loop_
_entity_poly.entity_id
_entity_poly.type
_entity_poly.pdbx_seq_one_letter_code
_entity_poly.pdbx_strand_id
1 'polypeptide(L)'
;MDKKLRNAAEKITMPEDMKERIIKACENIDKTNIERIDNDGYTEVVSGTERISSRNNIIRVVSAAAACAVLAAGIGTTGVLLHKNHRSQLADSDIVDSNEQLTSPFGDFTKVDFNFYLFDENYDGFSDETYAELADFFNSFDWGEEYENAEGREFQQDSLTRYGAINWEDDKGKNSITIETDGFISYKRYILSGETENLSMDLAFTKYYMIDFEAFDKGIKEIIGNDGSESAAEAGISPFGDFTAFDFDLQSGVWNYNKRTSAAIYTGLADFLNTFDWGEPVEDTSGRGDEIVVTDYAYNISWEENRVVSWLYIADDGFVSYSANKYSEDYLTSEEVERRSYSIDYEAFDKGLQNILAQDVYISQEEADRLLSGSFVLSELTDSNNVRIEPDRAEAKEMLNEFLRDGFIYMLKRSVPDNASEGYNLKYSVMLEFKTDDGQRHTENFTIYENGVVSSSEYMGTGNDLLPYTADNYSINIEEFESRLRGILGDDEFNTGNTAELGERCETDGWEYVIKSVDVTKSGDGMDVFPEGHYACDENGDLIGDSSYIIADIALTNNTDTDRSLYMNSTRVDLYNYNGDELDFKNSMEATAYIFNGDRSVYEADYFKTDFKAGESRTFRVGYVIDDEYLDKSFDTIRIEINHSGMAEANENIRYYRLGEKKSLNDIAKQG
;
A
#
# COMPACT_ATOMS: atom_id res chain seq x y z
N MET A 1 20.87 46.39 57.21
CA MET A 1 20.02 46.04 56.05
C MET A 1 19.39 47.32 55.55
N ASP A 2 19.74 47.74 54.34
CA ASP A 2 19.45 49.10 53.85
C ASP A 2 17.95 49.31 53.63
N LYS A 3 17.42 50.46 54.07
CA LYS A 3 15.98 50.76 54.09
C LYS A 3 15.36 50.73 52.69
N LYS A 4 16.18 50.88 51.65
CA LYS A 4 15.81 50.78 50.24
C LYS A 4 15.59 49.34 49.76
N LEU A 5 16.35 48.37 50.27
CA LEU A 5 16.20 46.95 49.91
C LEU A 5 14.91 46.36 50.50
N ARG A 6 14.55 46.75 51.72
CA ARG A 6 13.30 46.29 52.37
C ARG A 6 12.05 46.84 51.66
N ASN A 7 12.08 48.10 51.24
CA ASN A 7 10.99 48.71 50.47
C ASN A 7 10.86 48.19 49.02
N ALA A 8 11.94 47.63 48.44
CA ALA A 8 11.91 46.99 47.13
C ALA A 8 11.35 45.56 47.22
N ALA A 9 11.73 44.81 48.27
CA ALA A 9 11.22 43.46 48.52
C ALA A 9 9.73 43.44 48.90
N GLU A 10 9.24 44.43 49.64
CA GLU A 10 7.82 44.55 50.02
C GLU A 10 6.88 44.92 48.83
N LYS A 11 7.42 45.22 47.64
CA LYS A 11 6.65 45.52 46.41
C LYS A 11 6.56 44.38 45.41
N ILE A 12 7.30 43.29 45.61
CA ILE A 12 7.23 42.11 44.74
C ILE A 12 6.14 41.21 45.31
N THR A 13 4.88 41.45 44.94
CA THR A 13 3.80 40.48 45.15
C THR A 13 3.83 39.50 43.99
N MET A 14 4.28 38.28 44.29
CA MET A 14 4.32 37.17 43.33
C MET A 14 3.00 36.40 43.38
N PRO A 15 2.41 36.02 42.24
CA PRO A 15 1.25 35.14 42.18
C PRO A 15 1.51 33.80 42.90
N GLU A 16 0.54 33.30 43.67
CA GLU A 16 0.72 32.10 44.51
C GLU A 16 0.95 30.81 43.70
N ASP A 17 0.44 30.75 42.46
CA ASP A 17 0.71 29.67 41.50
C ASP A 17 2.19 29.62 41.07
N MET A 18 2.81 30.78 40.87
CA MET A 18 4.24 30.89 40.54
C MET A 18 5.11 30.51 41.75
N LYS A 19 4.63 30.78 42.96
CA LYS A 19 5.28 30.39 44.22
C LYS A 19 5.23 28.87 44.42
N GLU A 20 4.09 28.23 44.15
CA GLU A 20 3.96 26.76 44.19
C GLU A 20 4.82 26.05 43.13
N ARG A 21 4.91 26.60 41.91
CA ARG A 21 5.77 26.03 40.85
C ARG A 21 7.25 26.05 41.23
N ILE A 22 7.71 27.13 41.85
CA ILE A 22 9.10 27.25 42.32
C ILE A 22 9.35 26.29 43.49
N ILE A 23 8.41 26.15 44.43
CA ILE A 23 8.54 25.19 45.55
C ILE A 23 8.60 23.75 45.02
N LYS A 24 7.74 23.36 44.08
CA LYS A 24 7.77 22.02 43.44
C LYS A 24 9.09 21.76 42.70
N ALA A 25 9.60 22.75 41.98
CA ALA A 25 10.88 22.61 41.27
C ALA A 25 12.05 22.42 42.25
N CYS A 26 12.05 23.13 43.40
CA CYS A 26 13.05 22.94 44.44
C CYS A 26 12.92 21.58 45.15
N GLU A 27 11.71 21.08 45.40
CA GLU A 27 11.48 19.77 46.03
C GLU A 27 11.89 18.59 45.13
N ASN A 28 11.86 18.76 43.80
CA ASN A 28 12.33 17.74 42.85
C ASN A 28 13.86 17.65 42.78
N ILE A 29 14.57 18.77 42.99
CA ILE A 29 16.04 18.81 42.98
C ILE A 29 16.63 18.16 44.24
N ASP A 30 15.94 18.20 45.38
CA ASP A 30 16.37 17.52 46.61
C ASP A 30 16.17 15.98 46.58
N LYS A 31 15.38 15.45 45.62
CA LYS A 31 15.07 14.01 45.50
C LYS A 31 16.04 13.24 44.60
N THR A 32 16.75 13.90 43.70
CA THR A 32 17.77 13.30 42.83
C THR A 32 19.16 13.46 43.44
N ASN A 33 19.42 12.76 44.55
CA ASN A 33 20.78 12.59 45.05
C ASN A 33 21.55 11.69 44.07
N ILE A 34 22.46 12.32 43.31
CA ILE A 34 23.46 11.68 42.47
C ILE A 34 24.39 10.84 43.36
N GLU A 35 24.31 9.52 43.22
CA GLU A 35 25.33 8.61 43.75
C GLU A 35 26.67 8.94 43.07
N ARG A 36 27.68 9.20 43.91
CA ARG A 36 29.07 9.35 43.49
C ARG A 36 29.58 8.03 42.94
N ILE A 37 30.01 8.04 41.68
CA ILE A 37 31.02 7.10 41.18
C ILE A 37 32.17 7.93 40.62
N ASP A 38 33.30 7.87 41.34
CA ASP A 38 34.60 8.42 40.95
C ASP A 38 35.18 7.59 39.79
N ASN A 39 35.64 8.26 38.73
CA ASN A 39 36.94 8.09 38.04
C ASN A 39 36.84 8.51 36.57
N ASP A 40 37.20 9.74 36.25
CA ASP A 40 38.49 10.05 35.61
C ASP A 40 38.50 11.52 35.14
N GLY A 41 39.67 12.13 35.23
CA GLY A 41 39.81 13.56 35.36
C GLY A 41 39.54 14.35 34.08
N TYR A 42 38.62 15.29 34.16
CA TYR A 42 38.64 16.49 33.34
C TYR A 42 38.95 17.69 34.24
N THR A 43 40.11 18.31 34.01
CA THR A 43 40.51 19.54 34.71
C THR A 43 40.18 20.70 33.77
N GLU A 44 39.09 21.40 34.06
CA GLU A 44 38.75 22.64 33.37
C GLU A 44 39.68 23.76 33.88
N VAL A 45 40.54 24.27 33.00
CA VAL A 45 41.35 25.46 33.27
C VAL A 45 40.71 26.64 32.54
N VAL A 46 39.82 27.34 33.24
CA VAL A 46 39.39 28.69 32.84
C VAL A 46 40.39 29.69 33.42
N SER A 47 41.00 30.48 32.56
CA SER A 47 41.92 31.55 32.96
C SER A 47 41.15 32.70 33.62
N GLY A 48 41.29 32.80 34.94
CA GLY A 48 41.28 34.06 35.67
C GLY A 48 39.94 34.58 36.19
N THR A 49 39.45 34.06 37.32
CA THR A 49 39.12 34.83 38.55
C THR A 49 38.64 33.89 39.68
N GLU A 50 39.16 34.15 40.88
CA GLU A 50 38.89 33.61 42.24
C GLU A 50 38.27 32.21 42.48
N ARG A 51 39.03 31.36 43.19
CA ARG A 51 38.57 30.08 43.77
C ARG A 51 37.62 30.29 44.95
N ILE A 52 36.37 29.86 44.83
CA ILE A 52 35.46 29.68 45.98
C ILE A 52 35.65 28.26 46.55
N SER A 53 36.06 28.16 47.81
CA SER A 53 36.22 26.87 48.51
C SER A 53 34.88 26.16 48.74
N SER A 54 34.89 24.85 48.61
CA SER A 54 33.78 23.89 48.70
C SER A 54 33.13 23.76 50.09
N ARG A 55 32.48 24.80 50.60
CA ARG A 55 31.74 24.65 51.88
C ARG A 55 30.48 25.48 52.12
N ASN A 56 29.82 26.05 51.11
CA ASN A 56 28.52 26.71 51.32
C ASN A 56 27.55 26.49 50.14
N ASN A 57 26.76 25.41 50.20
CA ASN A 57 25.74 25.08 49.20
C ASN A 57 24.65 26.16 49.06
N ILE A 58 24.38 26.91 50.12
CA ILE A 58 23.39 28.00 50.10
C ILE A 58 23.82 29.16 49.20
N ILE A 59 25.13 29.42 49.04
CA ILE A 59 25.61 30.52 48.18
C ILE A 59 25.45 30.15 46.70
N ARG A 60 25.58 28.88 46.30
CA ARG A 60 25.33 28.46 44.90
C ARG A 60 23.85 28.57 44.52
N VAL A 61 22.94 28.19 45.41
CA VAL A 61 21.48 28.29 45.17
C VAL A 61 21.03 29.76 45.20
N VAL A 62 21.58 30.59 46.10
CA VAL A 62 21.29 32.03 46.12
C VAL A 62 21.91 32.74 44.91
N SER A 63 23.07 32.31 44.40
CA SER A 63 23.66 32.85 43.17
C SER A 63 22.91 32.41 41.91
N ALA A 64 22.43 31.16 41.85
CA ALA A 64 21.60 30.68 40.74
C ALA A 64 20.20 31.32 40.75
N ALA A 65 19.58 31.44 41.93
CA ALA A 65 18.31 32.16 42.07
C ALA A 65 18.46 33.67 41.85
N ALA A 66 19.60 34.27 42.21
CA ALA A 66 19.91 35.66 41.87
C ALA A 66 20.19 35.83 40.37
N ALA A 67 20.85 34.87 39.71
CA ALA A 67 21.05 34.89 38.26
C ALA A 67 19.72 34.74 37.50
N CYS A 68 18.83 33.85 37.95
CA CYS A 68 17.48 33.70 37.40
C CYS A 68 16.59 34.92 37.70
N ALA A 69 16.71 35.55 38.88
CA ALA A 69 16.00 36.79 39.21
C ALA A 69 16.56 38.01 38.44
N VAL A 70 17.86 38.03 38.12
CA VAL A 70 18.49 39.06 37.27
C VAL A 70 18.13 38.86 35.79
N LEU A 71 17.94 37.63 35.32
CA LEU A 71 17.43 37.34 33.97
C LEU A 71 15.93 37.66 33.85
N ALA A 72 15.12 37.28 34.84
CA ALA A 72 13.67 37.60 34.84
C ALA A 72 13.38 39.09 35.09
N ALA A 73 14.16 39.79 35.93
CA ALA A 73 14.07 41.24 36.08
C ALA A 73 14.75 42.00 34.91
N GLY A 74 15.74 41.40 34.25
CA GLY A 74 16.43 41.95 33.09
C GLY A 74 15.56 42.02 31.85
N ILE A 75 14.63 41.09 31.68
CA ILE A 75 13.69 41.08 30.54
C ILE A 75 12.53 42.08 30.75
N GLY A 76 12.15 42.39 32.00
CA GLY A 76 11.05 43.31 32.30
C GLY A 76 11.41 44.81 32.39
N THR A 77 12.66 45.16 32.73
CA THR A 77 13.03 46.58 32.97
C THR A 77 13.85 47.23 31.85
N THR A 78 14.44 46.47 30.93
CA THR A 78 15.27 47.03 29.85
C THR A 78 14.41 47.60 28.70
N GLY A 79 13.25 46.98 28.41
CA GLY A 79 12.29 47.49 27.42
C GLY A 79 11.55 48.78 27.83
N VAL A 80 11.36 49.04 29.12
CA VAL A 80 10.62 50.23 29.60
C VAL A 80 11.55 51.42 29.94
N LEU A 81 12.82 51.17 30.26
CA LEU A 81 13.80 52.23 30.54
C LEU A 81 14.50 52.78 29.28
N LEU A 82 14.53 52.04 28.18
CA LEU A 82 15.01 52.54 26.88
C LEU A 82 14.05 53.55 26.22
N HIS A 83 12.78 53.62 26.66
CA HIS A 83 11.80 54.58 26.12
C HIS A 83 11.67 55.91 26.88
N LYS A 84 12.47 56.19 27.93
CA LYS A 84 12.29 57.41 28.73
C LYS A 84 13.50 58.28 29.04
N ASN A 85 14.73 57.93 28.63
CA ASN A 85 15.91 58.71 29.03
C ASN A 85 16.88 59.15 27.91
N HIS A 86 16.39 59.36 26.69
CA HIS A 86 17.10 60.20 25.71
C HIS A 86 16.20 61.31 25.14
N ARG A 87 15.95 62.32 25.97
CA ARG A 87 15.87 63.73 25.53
C ARG A 87 16.21 64.64 26.70
N SER A 88 17.45 65.14 26.73
CA SER A 88 17.69 66.59 26.90
C SER A 88 19.18 66.94 26.90
N GLN A 89 19.48 67.99 26.10
CA GLN A 89 20.68 68.84 26.03
C GLN A 89 21.75 68.36 25.02
N LEU A 90 22.07 69.05 23.91
CA LEU A 90 21.83 70.43 23.43
C LEU A 90 22.18 70.50 21.90
N ALA A 91 21.31 71.18 21.12
CA ALA A 91 21.46 71.90 19.82
C ALA A 91 22.30 71.27 18.65
N ASP A 92 21.91 71.28 17.37
CA ASP A 92 20.98 72.12 16.62
C ASP A 92 20.55 71.41 15.30
N SER A 93 19.30 71.69 14.87
CA SER A 93 18.68 71.53 13.54
C SER A 93 19.16 70.44 12.56
N ASP A 94 18.35 69.38 12.38
CA ASP A 94 17.40 69.31 11.26
C ASP A 94 16.38 68.19 11.52
N ILE A 95 15.11 68.49 11.22
CA ILE A 95 13.99 67.55 11.34
C ILE A 95 13.92 66.76 10.03
N VAL A 96 14.20 65.46 10.09
CA VAL A 96 13.84 64.48 9.06
C VAL A 96 13.20 63.27 9.75
N ASP A 97 12.16 62.75 9.11
CA ASP A 97 11.17 61.79 9.58
C ASP A 97 11.70 60.60 10.39
N SER A 98 10.96 60.28 11.44
CA SER A 98 11.05 59.01 12.17
C SER A 98 10.47 57.88 11.32
N ASN A 99 11.32 57.20 10.55
CA ASN A 99 11.11 55.86 9.97
C ASN A 99 12.47 55.29 9.52
N GLU A 100 13.34 54.93 10.46
CA GLU A 100 14.49 54.06 10.15
C GLU A 100 14.07 52.62 10.51
N GLN A 101 13.29 52.02 9.60
CA GLN A 101 13.21 50.57 9.48
C GLN A 101 14.59 50.11 9.01
N LEU A 102 15.31 49.36 9.85
CA LEU A 102 16.59 48.77 9.48
C LEU A 102 16.41 47.97 8.19
N THR A 103 16.97 48.48 7.09
CA THR A 103 16.99 47.83 5.79
C THR A 103 18.07 46.76 5.78
N SER A 104 17.73 45.54 5.31
CA SER A 104 18.67 44.46 5.04
C SER A 104 20.00 44.94 4.43
N PRO A 105 21.15 44.34 4.83
CA PRO A 105 22.47 44.74 4.32
C PRO A 105 22.64 44.49 2.81
N PHE A 106 21.68 43.81 2.19
CA PHE A 106 21.69 43.41 0.78
C PHE A 106 20.83 44.33 -0.12
N GLY A 107 20.04 45.23 0.47
CA GLY A 107 19.07 46.04 -0.23
C GLY A 107 17.63 45.69 0.15
N ASP A 108 16.67 46.27 -0.57
CA ASP A 108 15.25 46.11 -0.31
C ASP A 108 14.66 45.03 -1.25
N PHE A 109 14.33 43.86 -0.70
CA PHE A 109 13.79 42.73 -1.45
C PHE A 109 12.38 42.98 -2.02
N THR A 110 11.64 43.99 -1.55
CA THR A 110 10.34 44.37 -2.15
C THR A 110 10.47 45.12 -3.48
N LYS A 111 11.70 45.49 -3.86
CA LYS A 111 12.00 46.28 -5.06
C LYS A 111 12.76 45.52 -6.14
N VAL A 112 13.06 44.24 -5.91
CA VAL A 112 13.82 43.40 -6.83
C VAL A 112 13.10 42.07 -7.03
N ASP A 113 13.13 41.56 -8.25
CA ASP A 113 12.67 40.20 -8.53
C ASP A 113 13.79 39.25 -8.14
N PHE A 114 13.60 38.52 -7.03
CA PHE A 114 14.57 37.55 -6.53
C PHE A 114 14.02 36.13 -6.64
N ASN A 115 14.93 35.18 -6.81
CA ASN A 115 14.64 33.76 -6.68
C ASN A 115 15.26 33.23 -5.39
N PHE A 116 14.50 32.43 -4.65
CA PHE A 116 14.96 31.72 -3.47
C PHE A 116 14.94 30.21 -3.74
N TYR A 117 16.06 29.54 -3.44
CA TYR A 117 16.23 28.10 -3.63
C TYR A 117 16.68 27.47 -2.32
N LEU A 118 16.01 26.40 -1.91
CA LEU A 118 16.48 25.51 -0.84
C LEU A 118 17.18 24.32 -1.51
N PHE A 119 18.37 23.95 -1.04
CA PHE A 119 19.21 22.96 -1.74
C PHE A 119 18.74 21.52 -1.57
N ASP A 120 17.91 21.23 -0.55
CA ASP A 120 17.38 19.89 -0.26
C ASP A 120 15.93 19.68 -0.72
N GLU A 121 15.27 20.70 -1.29
CA GLU A 121 13.85 20.65 -1.65
C GLU A 121 13.62 21.09 -3.12
N ASN A 122 12.97 20.24 -3.93
CA ASN A 122 12.60 20.56 -5.31
C ASN A 122 11.31 21.39 -5.31
N TYR A 123 11.42 22.71 -5.15
CA TYR A 123 10.30 23.62 -5.37
C TYR A 123 10.25 24.13 -6.81
N ASP A 124 9.10 23.99 -7.46
CA ASP A 124 8.79 24.53 -8.79
C ASP A 124 8.46 26.05 -8.79
N GLY A 125 9.00 26.79 -7.81
CA GLY A 125 8.74 28.23 -7.57
C GLY A 125 7.59 28.50 -6.58
N PHE A 126 7.67 29.61 -5.86
CA PHE A 126 6.66 30.04 -4.87
C PHE A 126 5.58 30.95 -5.48
N SER A 127 4.44 31.08 -4.79
CA SER A 127 3.38 32.04 -5.12
C SER A 127 3.86 33.49 -4.98
N ASP A 128 3.20 34.44 -5.65
CA ASP A 128 3.51 35.87 -5.55
C ASP A 128 3.31 36.38 -4.11
N GLU A 129 2.31 35.86 -3.40
CA GLU A 129 2.06 36.14 -1.99
C GLU A 129 3.21 35.67 -1.09
N THR A 130 3.69 34.44 -1.27
CA THR A 130 4.84 33.90 -0.52
C THR A 130 6.12 34.66 -0.81
N TYR A 131 6.36 35.08 -2.05
CA TYR A 131 7.49 35.96 -2.37
C TYR A 131 7.40 37.33 -1.67
N ALA A 132 6.20 37.89 -1.49
CA ALA A 132 6.01 39.14 -0.75
C ALA A 132 6.31 38.97 0.74
N GLU A 133 5.86 37.86 1.37
CA GLU A 133 6.18 37.56 2.77
C GLU A 133 7.67 37.28 2.98
N LEU A 134 8.31 36.54 2.07
CA LEU A 134 9.75 36.33 2.06
C LEU A 134 10.52 37.66 1.91
N ALA A 135 10.04 38.58 1.07
CA ALA A 135 10.66 39.90 0.91
C ALA A 135 10.60 40.71 2.22
N ASP A 136 9.45 40.72 2.88
CA ASP A 136 9.27 41.40 4.18
C ASP A 136 10.14 40.77 5.27
N PHE A 137 10.24 39.44 5.28
CA PHE A 137 11.11 38.71 6.20
C PHE A 137 12.59 39.02 5.94
N PHE A 138 13.09 38.87 4.72
CA PHE A 138 14.49 39.16 4.40
C PHE A 138 14.87 40.62 4.68
N ASN A 139 13.93 41.55 4.53
CA ASN A 139 14.15 42.95 4.85
C ASN A 139 14.19 43.25 6.35
N SER A 140 13.51 42.46 7.17
CA SER A 140 13.37 42.68 8.62
C SER A 140 14.23 41.75 9.49
N PHE A 141 14.77 40.67 8.90
CA PHE A 141 15.60 39.70 9.58
C PHE A 141 16.95 40.30 10.03
N ASP A 142 17.40 39.90 11.22
CA ASP A 142 18.71 40.33 11.75
C ASP A 142 19.84 39.51 11.14
N TRP A 143 20.43 40.04 10.07
CA TRP A 143 21.52 39.41 9.33
C TRP A 143 22.88 39.47 10.05
N GLY A 144 22.93 40.03 11.27
CA GLY A 144 24.17 40.21 12.02
C GLY A 144 25.11 41.24 11.40
N GLU A 145 26.30 41.39 12.02
CA GLU A 145 27.35 42.27 11.51
C GLU A 145 28.20 41.58 10.43
N GLU A 146 28.81 42.36 9.54
CA GLU A 146 29.72 41.83 8.52
C GLU A 146 30.94 41.15 9.18
N TYR A 147 31.13 39.87 8.85
CA TYR A 147 32.17 39.01 9.40
C TYR A 147 33.49 39.20 8.63
N GLU A 148 34.42 39.97 9.20
CA GLU A 148 35.66 40.40 8.52
C GLU A 148 36.70 39.27 8.29
N ASN A 149 36.55 38.09 8.90
CA ASN A 149 37.64 37.10 9.00
C ASN A 149 37.26 35.70 8.46
N ALA A 150 37.14 35.57 7.14
CA ALA A 150 36.83 34.31 6.46
C ALA A 150 38.07 33.40 6.18
N GLU A 151 39.23 33.68 6.77
CA GLU A 151 40.46 32.89 6.53
C GLU A 151 40.24 31.39 6.83
N GLY A 152 40.18 30.58 5.77
CA GLY A 152 40.10 29.12 5.85
C GLY A 152 38.74 28.50 5.51
N ARG A 153 37.66 29.27 5.31
CA ARG A 153 36.39 28.76 4.79
C ARG A 153 36.23 29.13 3.31
N GLU A 154 36.61 28.21 2.42
CA GLU A 154 36.19 28.29 1.02
C GLU A 154 34.85 27.56 0.86
N PHE A 155 33.84 28.25 0.33
CA PHE A 155 32.59 27.63 -0.10
C PHE A 155 32.90 26.63 -1.23
N GLN A 156 32.88 25.34 -0.92
CA GLN A 156 32.96 24.31 -1.95
C GLN A 156 31.63 24.23 -2.70
N GLN A 157 31.71 23.98 -4.01
CA GLN A 157 30.53 23.93 -4.88
C GLN A 157 29.51 22.85 -4.44
N ASP A 158 30.00 21.83 -3.73
CA ASP A 158 29.27 20.65 -3.27
C ASP A 158 29.27 20.51 -1.73
N SER A 159 29.26 21.63 -1.00
CA SER A 159 29.25 21.60 0.48
C SER A 159 27.91 21.07 1.01
N LEU A 160 27.96 20.01 1.83
CA LEU A 160 26.82 19.43 2.57
C LEU A 160 26.21 20.38 3.61
N THR A 161 26.82 21.55 3.83
CA THR A 161 26.33 22.57 4.75
C THR A 161 25.41 23.59 4.10
N ARG A 162 25.10 23.48 2.79
CA ARG A 162 24.27 24.49 2.12
C ARG A 162 22.79 24.31 2.44
N TYR A 163 22.18 25.36 2.99
CA TYR A 163 20.76 25.41 3.27
C TYR A 163 19.98 25.97 2.07
N GLY A 164 20.39 27.15 1.57
CA GLY A 164 19.69 27.81 0.47
C GLY A 164 20.47 28.94 -0.19
N ALA A 165 19.92 29.48 -1.27
CA ALA A 165 20.48 30.62 -1.98
C ALA A 165 19.40 31.60 -2.45
N ILE A 166 19.68 32.89 -2.31
CA ILE A 166 18.85 33.99 -2.82
C ILE A 166 19.61 34.66 -3.96
N ASN A 167 19.00 34.77 -5.14
CA ASN A 167 19.63 35.37 -6.32
C ASN A 167 18.72 36.42 -6.95
N TRP A 168 19.28 37.58 -7.30
CA TRP A 168 18.57 38.63 -8.03
C TRP A 168 19.52 39.41 -8.93
N GLU A 169 18.98 40.14 -9.89
CA GLU A 169 19.72 41.02 -10.78
C GLU A 169 19.26 42.47 -10.58
N ASP A 170 20.21 43.40 -10.53
CA ASP A 170 19.94 44.84 -10.47
C ASP A 170 20.67 45.59 -11.60
N ASP A 171 20.53 46.91 -11.65
CA ASP A 171 21.18 47.78 -12.64
C ASP A 171 22.71 47.76 -12.59
N LYS A 172 23.29 47.17 -11.55
CA LYS A 172 24.74 47.10 -11.29
C LYS A 172 25.29 45.69 -11.52
N GLY A 173 24.44 44.66 -11.59
CA GLY A 173 24.83 43.30 -11.97
C GLY A 173 24.07 42.21 -11.21
N LYS A 174 24.67 41.01 -11.15
CA LYS A 174 24.06 39.83 -10.53
C LYS A 174 24.48 39.72 -9.07
N ASN A 175 23.53 39.45 -8.21
CA ASN A 175 23.69 39.30 -6.77
C ASN A 175 23.34 37.88 -6.35
N SER A 176 24.08 37.34 -5.38
CA SER A 176 23.84 36.00 -4.84
C SER A 176 24.17 35.97 -3.36
N ILE A 177 23.25 35.44 -2.56
CA ILE A 177 23.44 35.12 -1.15
C ILE A 177 23.39 33.60 -1.04
N THR A 178 24.40 33.00 -0.41
CA THR A 178 24.39 31.59 -0.02
C THR A 178 24.32 31.48 1.49
N ILE A 179 23.42 30.64 1.99
CA ILE A 179 23.17 30.38 3.40
C ILE A 179 23.62 28.96 3.72
N GLU A 180 24.43 28.79 4.77
CA GLU A 180 24.79 27.49 5.31
C GLU A 180 24.01 27.15 6.59
N THR A 181 23.87 25.85 6.88
CA THR A 181 23.14 25.28 8.03
C THR A 181 23.77 25.59 9.38
N ASP A 182 25.00 26.12 9.40
CA ASP A 182 25.66 26.62 10.61
C ASP A 182 25.51 28.14 10.80
N GLY A 183 24.68 28.79 9.97
CA GLY A 183 24.41 30.23 10.02
C GLY A 183 25.43 31.09 9.25
N PHE A 184 26.40 30.49 8.57
CA PHE A 184 27.36 31.24 7.77
C PHE A 184 26.78 31.69 6.43
N ILE A 185 26.87 32.99 6.14
CA ILE A 185 26.34 33.60 4.93
C ILE A 185 27.46 34.13 4.05
N SER A 186 27.37 33.90 2.74
CA SER A 186 28.19 34.59 1.73
C SER A 186 27.33 35.41 0.79
N TYR A 187 27.60 36.70 0.71
CA TYR A 187 27.01 37.61 -0.25
C TYR A 187 28.03 37.99 -1.32
N LYS A 188 27.71 37.67 -2.58
CA LYS A 188 28.55 37.91 -3.76
C LYS A 188 27.85 38.84 -4.74
N ARG A 189 28.60 39.80 -5.27
CA ARG A 189 28.16 40.64 -6.39
C ARG A 189 29.07 40.44 -7.59
N TYR A 190 28.45 40.19 -8.73
CA TYR A 190 29.10 40.07 -10.03
C TYR A 190 28.72 41.28 -10.89
N ILE A 191 29.71 41.91 -11.51
CA ILE A 191 29.51 43.01 -12.44
C ILE A 191 29.79 42.54 -13.87
N LEU A 192 29.03 43.06 -14.83
CA LEU A 192 29.28 42.84 -16.25
C LEU A 192 30.53 43.62 -16.67
N SER A 193 31.55 42.92 -17.14
CA SER A 193 32.76 43.52 -17.72
C SER A 193 32.96 43.00 -19.15
N GLY A 194 33.38 43.87 -20.07
CA GLY A 194 33.67 43.52 -21.47
C GLY A 194 32.94 44.37 -22.50
N GLU A 195 33.42 44.33 -23.75
CA GLU A 195 32.73 44.94 -24.91
C GLU A 195 31.58 44.02 -25.36
N THR A 196 30.54 44.59 -25.99
CA THR A 196 29.20 44.03 -26.26
C THR A 196 29.09 42.61 -26.87
N GLU A 197 30.21 42.02 -27.31
CA GLU A 197 30.25 40.67 -27.91
C GLU A 197 30.96 39.61 -27.03
N ASN A 198 31.58 40.00 -25.90
CA ASN A 198 32.20 39.08 -24.92
C ASN A 198 32.05 39.62 -23.50
N LEU A 199 30.83 39.56 -22.95
CA LEU A 199 30.56 39.91 -21.56
C LEU A 199 31.05 38.78 -20.64
N SER A 200 31.97 39.08 -19.73
CA SER A 200 32.34 38.23 -18.59
C SER A 200 31.71 38.75 -17.31
N MET A 201 31.35 37.84 -16.40
CA MET A 201 30.94 38.21 -15.04
C MET A 201 32.17 38.24 -14.14
N ASP A 202 32.61 39.44 -13.75
CA ASP A 202 33.69 39.61 -12.79
C ASP A 202 33.12 39.73 -11.38
N LEU A 203 33.70 39.01 -10.43
CA LEU A 203 33.36 39.13 -9.01
C LEU A 203 33.83 40.50 -8.49
N ALA A 204 32.89 41.38 -8.15
CA ALA A 204 33.19 42.70 -7.62
C ALA A 204 33.59 42.65 -6.15
N PHE A 205 32.88 41.85 -5.35
CA PHE A 205 33.22 41.59 -3.95
C PHE A 205 32.55 40.32 -3.44
N THR A 206 33.04 39.85 -2.29
CA THR A 206 32.34 38.90 -1.42
C THR A 206 32.34 39.45 0.00
N LYS A 207 31.17 39.40 0.65
CA LYS A 207 30.97 39.74 2.05
C LYS A 207 30.46 38.52 2.80
N TYR A 208 30.73 38.46 4.10
CA TYR A 208 30.33 37.33 4.93
C TYR A 208 29.54 37.83 6.14
N TYR A 209 28.60 37.02 6.61
CA TYR A 209 27.78 37.32 7.78
C TYR A 209 27.59 36.05 8.60
N MET A 210 27.20 36.21 9.87
CA MET A 210 26.82 35.12 10.75
C MET A 210 25.47 35.43 11.35
N ILE A 211 24.51 34.53 11.14
CA ILE A 211 23.12 34.69 11.59
C ILE A 211 22.75 33.66 12.64
N ASP A 212 21.68 33.94 13.38
CA ASP A 212 20.97 32.91 14.14
C ASP A 212 20.23 32.01 13.15
N PHE A 213 20.84 30.89 12.79
CA PHE A 213 20.28 29.96 11.81
C PHE A 213 18.94 29.38 12.25
N GLU A 214 18.77 29.07 13.54
CA GLU A 214 17.51 28.52 14.04
C GLU A 214 16.37 29.55 13.91
N ALA A 215 16.65 30.82 14.21
CA ALA A 215 15.68 31.90 14.01
C ALA A 215 15.38 32.12 12.51
N PHE A 216 16.40 32.00 11.64
CA PHE A 216 16.24 32.13 10.20
C PHE A 216 15.40 30.98 9.61
N ASP A 217 15.78 29.73 9.88
CA ASP A 217 15.09 28.53 9.42
C ASP A 217 13.65 28.49 9.92
N LYS A 218 13.43 28.86 11.18
CA LYS A 218 12.08 28.98 11.73
C LYS A 218 11.24 30.01 10.99
N GLY A 219 11.77 31.20 10.71
CA GLY A 219 11.04 32.24 9.98
C GLY A 219 10.72 31.83 8.54
N ILE A 220 11.65 31.15 7.87
CA ILE A 220 11.44 30.60 6.53
C ILE A 220 10.37 29.51 6.53
N LYS A 221 10.42 28.59 7.50
CA LYS A 221 9.40 27.55 7.68
C LYS A 221 8.03 28.10 8.08
N GLU A 222 7.96 29.19 8.85
CA GLU A 222 6.69 29.84 9.17
C GLU A 222 6.06 30.49 7.93
N ILE A 223 6.87 31.02 7.00
CA ILE A 223 6.38 31.67 5.77
C ILE A 223 6.02 30.63 4.70
N ILE A 224 6.95 29.73 4.39
CA ILE A 224 6.71 28.64 3.43
C ILE A 224 5.67 27.67 3.97
N GLY A 225 5.66 27.43 5.29
CA GLY A 225 4.64 26.64 5.98
C GLY A 225 3.32 27.37 6.20
N ASN A 226 3.20 28.68 5.96
CA ASN A 226 1.92 29.40 5.98
C ASN A 226 1.17 29.36 4.63
N ASP A 227 1.82 28.93 3.55
CA ASP A 227 1.11 28.36 2.37
C ASP A 227 0.55 26.94 2.68
N GLY A 228 0.69 26.47 3.94
CA GLY A 228 0.28 25.13 4.36
C GLY A 228 0.06 24.91 5.86
N SER A 229 -0.36 25.90 6.67
CA SER A 229 -0.72 25.62 8.08
C SER A 229 -1.61 26.66 8.78
N GLU A 230 -2.91 26.34 8.87
CA GLU A 230 -3.68 26.61 10.09
C GLU A 230 -4.31 25.30 10.58
N SER A 231 -3.98 24.95 11.82
CA SER A 231 -4.56 23.89 12.66
C SER A 231 -4.28 22.42 12.28
N ALA A 232 -3.39 21.81 13.07
CA ALA A 232 -3.17 20.38 13.24
C ALA A 232 -4.39 19.66 13.85
N ALA A 233 -5.57 19.85 13.26
CA ALA A 233 -6.78 19.09 13.58
C ALA A 233 -7.68 18.81 12.35
N GLU A 234 -7.33 19.24 11.14
CA GLU A 234 -8.09 18.87 9.94
C GLU A 234 -7.15 18.47 8.77
N ALA A 235 -7.20 17.17 8.45
CA ALA A 235 -6.79 16.48 7.22
C ALA A 235 -5.29 16.23 6.95
N GLY A 236 -4.80 15.08 7.43
CA GLY A 236 -3.98 14.20 6.57
C GLY A 236 -2.45 14.22 6.72
N ILE A 237 -1.90 14.48 7.91
CA ILE A 237 -0.45 14.27 8.16
C ILE A 237 -0.27 13.46 9.44
N SER A 238 0.54 12.39 9.35
CA SER A 238 0.84 11.46 10.45
C SER A 238 1.73 12.11 11.53
N PRO A 239 1.69 11.66 12.81
CA PRO A 239 2.68 12.06 13.83
C PRO A 239 4.14 11.71 13.48
N PHE A 240 4.36 10.95 12.40
CA PHE A 240 5.67 10.54 11.90
C PHE A 240 6.17 11.35 10.70
N GLY A 241 5.37 12.30 10.21
CA GLY A 241 5.64 13.06 8.99
C GLY A 241 4.59 12.81 7.91
N ASP A 242 4.78 13.43 6.76
CA ASP A 242 3.91 13.27 5.61
C ASP A 242 4.41 12.12 4.73
N PHE A 243 3.72 10.98 4.76
CA PHE A 243 4.07 9.81 3.94
C PHE A 243 3.92 10.05 2.42
N THR A 244 3.36 11.19 1.99
CA THR A 244 3.36 11.59 0.57
C THR A 244 4.62 12.38 0.16
N ALA A 245 5.40 12.87 1.14
CA ALA A 245 6.57 13.71 0.91
C ALA A 245 7.88 12.92 0.80
N PHE A 246 7.92 11.67 1.27
CA PHE A 246 9.12 10.84 1.24
C PHE A 246 8.84 9.42 0.74
N ASP A 247 9.92 8.74 0.34
CA ASP A 247 9.86 7.34 -0.08
C ASP A 247 9.92 6.43 1.15
N PHE A 248 8.94 5.55 1.31
CA PHE A 248 8.86 4.58 2.39
C PHE A 248 8.72 3.14 1.86
N ASP A 249 9.15 2.20 2.68
CA ASP A 249 8.96 0.77 2.52
C ASP A 249 8.00 0.30 3.63
N LEU A 250 6.92 -0.39 3.26
CA LEU A 250 6.00 -1.05 4.17
C LEU A 250 6.13 -2.56 3.98
N GLN A 251 6.58 -3.25 5.03
CA GLN A 251 6.70 -4.70 5.08
C GLN A 251 5.57 -5.31 5.92
N SER A 252 4.93 -6.35 5.40
CA SER A 252 3.98 -7.21 6.13
C SER A 252 4.33 -8.68 5.90
N GLY A 253 5.00 -9.29 6.87
CA GLY A 253 5.59 -10.62 6.71
C GLY A 253 6.53 -10.71 5.50
N VAL A 254 6.09 -11.40 4.46
CA VAL A 254 6.86 -11.65 3.22
C VAL A 254 6.65 -10.58 2.14
N TRP A 255 5.69 -9.69 2.34
CA TRP A 255 5.32 -8.65 1.37
C TRP A 255 6.06 -7.36 1.68
N ASN A 256 6.66 -6.72 0.68
CA ASN A 256 7.20 -5.35 0.78
C ASN A 256 6.50 -4.45 -0.26
N TYR A 257 6.02 -3.31 0.19
CA TYR A 257 5.34 -2.28 -0.59
C TYR A 257 6.17 -1.00 -0.55
N ASN A 258 6.56 -0.51 -1.73
CA ASN A 258 7.39 0.68 -1.85
C ASN A 258 7.05 1.48 -3.10
N LYS A 259 7.80 2.53 -3.40
CA LYS A 259 7.52 3.40 -4.56
C LYS A 259 7.43 2.65 -5.91
N ARG A 260 7.97 1.44 -6.01
CA ARG A 260 7.89 0.59 -7.22
C ARG A 260 6.60 -0.22 -7.29
N THR A 261 5.84 -0.34 -6.21
CA THR A 261 4.48 -0.88 -6.20
C THR A 261 3.58 -0.04 -7.12
N SER A 262 2.39 -0.53 -7.48
CA SER A 262 1.39 0.26 -8.19
C SER A 262 1.22 1.65 -7.57
N ALA A 263 1.25 2.70 -8.39
CA ALA A 263 1.09 4.08 -7.93
C ALA A 263 -0.21 4.28 -7.14
N ALA A 264 -1.30 3.61 -7.54
CA ALA A 264 -2.57 3.67 -6.83
C ALA A 264 -2.49 3.07 -5.42
N ILE A 265 -1.80 1.93 -5.27
CA ILE A 265 -1.58 1.29 -3.97
C ILE A 265 -0.64 2.15 -3.13
N TYR A 266 0.48 2.60 -3.69
CA TYR A 266 1.48 3.38 -2.95
C TYR A 266 0.90 4.71 -2.44
N THR A 267 0.17 5.46 -3.29
CA THR A 267 -0.56 6.66 -2.87
C THR A 267 -1.64 6.33 -1.84
N GLY A 268 -2.41 5.26 -2.05
CA GLY A 268 -3.43 4.84 -1.08
C GLY A 268 -2.83 4.52 0.30
N LEU A 269 -1.68 3.85 0.34
CA LEU A 269 -0.94 3.56 1.57
C LEU A 269 -0.46 4.85 2.24
N ALA A 270 0.13 5.78 1.48
CA ALA A 270 0.56 7.07 2.01
C ALA A 270 -0.61 7.84 2.63
N ASP A 271 -1.72 7.98 1.90
CA ASP A 271 -2.94 8.67 2.35
C ASP A 271 -3.50 8.03 3.62
N PHE A 272 -3.51 6.70 3.69
CA PHE A 272 -3.96 5.96 4.86
C PHE A 272 -3.05 6.19 6.07
N LEU A 273 -1.73 6.05 5.93
CA LEU A 273 -0.79 6.24 7.04
C LEU A 273 -0.85 7.67 7.60
N ASN A 274 -1.09 8.64 6.73
CA ASN A 274 -1.28 10.04 7.06
C ASN A 274 -2.61 10.35 7.77
N THR A 275 -3.66 9.57 7.52
CA THR A 275 -5.01 9.81 8.06
C THR A 275 -5.39 8.85 9.19
N PHE A 276 -4.61 7.80 9.41
CA PHE A 276 -4.85 6.80 10.45
C PHE A 276 -4.72 7.42 11.85
N ASP A 277 -5.61 7.01 12.76
CA ASP A 277 -5.59 7.43 14.16
C ASP A 277 -4.52 6.64 14.93
N TRP A 278 -3.32 7.20 15.00
CA TRP A 278 -2.18 6.62 15.71
C TRP A 278 -2.29 6.71 17.23
N GLY A 279 -3.35 7.32 17.75
CA GLY A 279 -3.54 7.54 19.18
C GLY A 279 -2.49 8.47 19.79
N GLU A 280 -2.51 8.57 21.12
CA GLU A 280 -1.56 9.39 21.87
C GLU A 280 -0.29 8.60 22.22
N PRO A 281 0.88 9.26 22.31
CA PRO A 281 2.10 8.62 22.77
C PRO A 281 1.94 8.01 24.18
N VAL A 282 2.42 6.78 24.36
CA VAL A 282 2.43 6.09 25.66
C VAL A 282 3.82 6.17 26.29
N GLU A 283 3.87 6.30 27.62
CA GLU A 283 5.14 6.30 28.37
C GLU A 283 5.85 4.95 28.21
N ASP A 284 7.18 5.01 28.11
CA ASP A 284 8.10 3.90 27.89
C ASP A 284 7.76 2.67 28.76
N THR A 285 7.24 1.63 28.12
CA THR A 285 6.86 0.39 28.80
C THR A 285 8.09 -0.51 28.90
N SER A 286 8.91 -0.21 29.91
CA SER A 286 10.09 -0.97 30.39
C SER A 286 9.87 -2.47 30.73
N GLY A 287 8.85 -3.13 30.15
CA GLY A 287 8.55 -4.55 30.21
C GLY A 287 8.40 -5.25 28.84
N ARG A 288 8.30 -4.53 27.72
CA ARG A 288 8.55 -5.08 26.37
C ARG A 288 10.00 -4.75 26.05
N GLY A 289 10.86 -5.77 26.11
CA GLY A 289 12.32 -5.62 26.24
C GLY A 289 12.94 -4.45 25.46
N ASP A 290 13.84 -3.74 26.14
CA ASP A 290 14.88 -2.94 25.50
C ASP A 290 15.50 -3.74 24.35
N GLU A 291 15.79 -3.03 23.24
CA GLU A 291 16.41 -3.49 22.00
C GLU A 291 15.44 -4.03 20.94
N ILE A 292 15.08 -3.17 19.96
CA ILE A 292 15.16 -3.39 18.49
C ILE A 292 14.44 -4.64 17.92
N VAL A 293 13.76 -5.42 18.76
CA VAL A 293 13.29 -6.76 18.44
C VAL A 293 11.88 -6.91 19.01
N VAL A 294 10.95 -6.18 18.42
CA VAL A 294 9.65 -6.79 18.21
C VAL A 294 9.92 -7.91 17.19
N THR A 295 10.30 -9.13 17.63
CA THR A 295 10.49 -10.26 16.68
C THR A 295 9.20 -10.59 15.94
N ASP A 296 8.07 -10.21 16.54
CA ASP A 296 6.73 -10.55 16.09
C ASP A 296 5.95 -9.27 15.72
N TYR A 297 6.48 -8.48 14.79
CA TYR A 297 5.70 -7.38 14.19
C TYR A 297 4.81 -7.93 13.08
N ALA A 298 3.58 -7.45 13.01
CA ALA A 298 2.69 -7.70 11.88
C ALA A 298 3.07 -6.80 10.69
N TYR A 299 3.49 -5.56 10.99
CA TYR A 299 3.90 -4.57 9.99
C TYR A 299 5.18 -3.84 10.43
N ASN A 300 6.03 -3.52 9.45
CA ASN A 300 7.20 -2.66 9.61
C ASN A 300 7.15 -1.59 8.52
N ILE A 301 7.29 -0.32 8.89
CA ILE A 301 7.40 0.79 7.92
C ILE A 301 8.73 1.49 8.14
N SER A 302 9.51 1.67 7.09
CA SER A 302 10.79 2.36 7.16
C SER A 302 10.96 3.39 6.06
N TRP A 303 11.68 4.46 6.36
CA TRP A 303 12.05 5.50 5.40
C TRP A 303 13.38 6.13 5.80
N GLU A 304 14.03 6.78 4.85
CA GLU A 304 15.29 7.48 5.08
C GLU A 304 15.20 8.91 4.56
N GLU A 305 15.51 9.86 5.44
CA GLU A 305 15.63 11.28 5.10
C GLU A 305 16.93 11.81 5.69
N ASN A 306 17.81 12.38 4.85
CA ASN A 306 19.05 13.02 5.33
C ASN A 306 19.91 12.14 6.26
N ARG A 307 20.02 10.83 5.95
CA ARG A 307 20.70 9.78 6.75
C ARG A 307 20.05 9.49 8.11
N VAL A 308 18.87 10.01 8.35
CA VAL A 308 18.01 9.57 9.45
C VAL A 308 17.16 8.45 8.91
N VAL A 309 17.44 7.23 9.36
CA VAL A 309 16.61 6.07 9.06
C VAL A 309 15.59 5.94 10.17
N SER A 310 14.33 5.92 9.79
CA SER A 310 13.19 5.80 10.69
C SER A 310 12.53 4.44 10.51
N TRP A 311 12.02 3.88 11.61
CA TRP A 311 11.26 2.64 11.63
C TRP A 311 10.02 2.76 12.49
N LEU A 312 8.95 2.12 12.04
CA LEU A 312 7.71 1.88 12.75
C LEU A 312 7.45 0.39 12.78
N TYR A 313 7.50 -0.20 13.97
CA TYR A 313 7.12 -1.60 14.19
C TYR A 313 5.73 -1.67 14.82
N ILE A 314 4.79 -2.33 14.16
CA ILE A 314 3.42 -2.51 14.64
C ILE A 314 3.20 -3.98 14.99
N ALA A 315 2.92 -4.26 16.25
CA ALA A 315 2.58 -5.60 16.74
C ALA A 315 1.08 -5.89 16.56
N ASP A 316 0.73 -7.18 16.52
CA ASP A 316 -0.64 -7.68 16.37
C ASP A 316 -1.59 -7.31 17.54
N ASP A 317 -1.03 -6.88 18.67
CA ASP A 317 -1.78 -6.37 19.81
C ASP A 317 -1.97 -4.85 19.79
N GLY A 318 -1.57 -4.17 18.71
CA GLY A 318 -1.77 -2.72 18.51
C GLY A 318 -0.71 -1.85 19.18
N PHE A 319 0.38 -2.42 19.67
CA PHE A 319 1.51 -1.61 20.11
C PHE A 319 2.37 -1.18 18.92
N VAL A 320 2.75 0.09 18.90
CA VAL A 320 3.62 0.66 17.86
C VAL A 320 4.90 1.18 18.50
N SER A 321 6.05 0.79 17.96
CA SER A 321 7.36 1.33 18.33
C SER A 321 7.92 2.15 17.17
N TYR A 322 8.11 3.44 17.40
CA TYR A 322 8.80 4.36 16.50
C TYR A 322 10.23 4.58 16.96
N SER A 323 11.19 4.47 16.05
CA SER A 323 12.58 4.87 16.28
C SER A 323 13.16 5.58 15.06
N ALA A 324 13.95 6.61 15.30
CA ALA A 324 14.73 7.31 14.28
C ALA A 324 16.19 7.33 14.67
N ASN A 325 17.07 6.87 13.79
CA ASN A 325 18.52 6.83 14.01
C ASN A 325 19.25 7.57 12.90
N LYS A 326 20.14 8.48 13.27
CA LYS A 326 21.02 9.19 12.35
C LYS A 326 22.31 8.40 12.14
N TYR A 327 22.61 8.03 10.90
CA TYR A 327 23.80 7.25 10.56
C TYR A 327 24.99 8.15 10.20
N SER A 328 26.20 7.65 10.50
CA SER A 328 27.45 8.23 10.02
C SER A 328 27.58 8.11 8.49
N GLU A 329 28.50 8.86 7.89
CA GLU A 329 28.75 8.85 6.43
C GLU A 329 28.99 7.46 5.83
N ASP A 330 29.57 6.56 6.61
CA ASP A 330 29.89 5.19 6.23
C ASP A 330 28.83 4.17 6.66
N TYR A 331 27.73 4.61 7.28
CA TYR A 331 26.65 3.77 7.84
C TYR A 331 27.13 2.71 8.83
N LEU A 332 28.32 2.87 9.41
CA LEU A 332 28.88 1.92 10.39
C LEU A 332 28.46 2.22 11.82
N THR A 333 28.02 3.45 12.09
CA THR A 333 27.55 3.88 13.41
C THR A 333 26.27 4.69 13.28
N SER A 334 25.42 4.62 14.30
CA SER A 334 24.20 5.40 14.37
C SER A 334 24.02 6.02 15.76
N GLU A 335 23.30 7.14 15.80
CA GLU A 335 22.86 7.82 17.01
C GLU A 335 21.33 7.88 17.00
N GLU A 336 20.70 7.49 18.10
CA GLU A 336 19.24 7.60 18.24
C GLU A 336 18.84 9.07 18.34
N VAL A 337 18.03 9.51 17.38
CA VAL A 337 17.46 10.86 17.32
C VAL A 337 16.19 10.91 18.14
N GLU A 338 15.35 9.89 17.99
CA GLU A 338 14.03 9.86 18.59
C GLU A 338 13.54 8.43 18.81
N ARG A 339 12.78 8.25 19.89
CA ARG A 339 12.02 7.04 20.17
C ARG A 339 10.68 7.41 20.79
N ARG A 340 9.60 6.83 20.27
CA ARG A 340 8.24 6.98 20.81
C ARG A 340 7.49 5.65 20.74
N SER A 341 6.47 5.51 21.57
CA SER A 341 5.58 4.35 21.53
C SER A 341 4.13 4.80 21.49
N TYR A 342 3.29 4.01 20.83
CA TYR A 342 1.86 4.28 20.70
C TYR A 342 1.05 3.01 20.95
N SER A 343 -0.24 3.19 21.21
CA SER A 343 -1.22 2.11 21.25
C SER A 343 -2.36 2.46 20.31
N ILE A 344 -2.55 1.63 19.30
CA ILE A 344 -3.53 1.82 18.23
C ILE A 344 -4.60 0.73 18.26
N ASP A 345 -5.71 0.96 17.54
CA ASP A 345 -6.64 -0.10 17.18
C ASP A 345 -6.04 -0.93 16.03
N TYR A 346 -5.41 -2.05 16.37
CA TYR A 346 -4.78 -2.94 15.38
C TYR A 346 -5.78 -3.47 14.35
N GLU A 347 -6.98 -3.85 14.76
CA GLU A 347 -7.98 -4.40 13.83
C GLU A 347 -8.42 -3.34 12.81
N ALA A 348 -8.55 -2.08 13.24
CA ALA A 348 -8.83 -0.97 12.34
C ALA A 348 -7.64 -0.67 11.40
N PHE A 349 -6.42 -0.73 11.92
CA PHE A 349 -5.20 -0.53 11.14
C PHE A 349 -5.04 -1.59 10.05
N ASP A 350 -5.07 -2.86 10.46
CA ASP A 350 -4.95 -4.03 9.60
C ASP A 350 -6.02 -4.02 8.52
N LYS A 351 -7.29 -3.84 8.91
CA LYS A 351 -8.39 -3.75 7.94
C LYS A 351 -8.23 -2.58 6.97
N GLY A 352 -7.74 -1.43 7.44
CA GLY A 352 -7.48 -0.25 6.62
C GLY A 352 -6.44 -0.54 5.53
N LEU A 353 -5.29 -1.09 5.92
CA LEU A 353 -4.26 -1.56 4.99
C LEU A 353 -4.80 -2.64 4.04
N GLN A 354 -5.44 -3.68 4.56
CA GLN A 354 -5.96 -4.77 3.75
C GLN A 354 -7.01 -4.28 2.73
N ASN A 355 -7.80 -3.25 3.02
CA ASN A 355 -8.73 -2.68 2.02
C ASN A 355 -8.01 -1.98 0.86
N ILE A 356 -6.84 -1.41 1.10
CA ILE A 356 -6.01 -0.75 0.08
C ILE A 356 -5.26 -1.80 -0.72
N LEU A 357 -4.71 -2.80 -0.02
CA LEU A 357 -3.99 -3.92 -0.62
C LEU A 357 -4.91 -4.87 -1.40
N ALA A 358 -6.17 -5.00 -0.99
CA ALA A 358 -7.21 -5.73 -1.71
C ALA A 358 -7.69 -5.00 -2.98
N GLN A 359 -7.26 -3.75 -3.21
CA GLN A 359 -7.32 -3.16 -4.54
C GLN A 359 -6.24 -3.84 -5.38
N ASP A 360 -6.55 -5.05 -5.83
CA ASP A 360 -5.70 -5.87 -6.69
C ASP A 360 -5.31 -5.08 -7.94
N VAL A 361 -4.16 -4.41 -7.91
CA VAL A 361 -3.60 -3.85 -9.14
C VAL A 361 -2.83 -4.96 -9.82
N TYR A 362 -3.60 -5.78 -10.53
CA TYR A 362 -3.10 -6.53 -11.67
C TYR A 362 -2.18 -5.63 -12.51
N ILE A 363 -1.21 -6.25 -13.19
CA ILE A 363 -0.36 -5.51 -14.12
C ILE A 363 -1.21 -4.63 -15.05
N SER A 364 -0.71 -3.44 -15.36
CA SER A 364 -1.42 -2.53 -16.25
C SER A 364 -1.60 -3.12 -17.65
N GLN A 365 -2.56 -2.63 -18.42
CA GLN A 365 -2.73 -3.06 -19.82
C GLN A 365 -1.45 -2.83 -20.62
N GLU A 366 -0.73 -1.73 -20.38
CA GLU A 366 0.54 -1.43 -21.04
C GLU A 366 1.63 -2.46 -20.72
N GLU A 367 1.71 -2.92 -19.47
CA GLU A 367 2.64 -3.97 -19.05
C GLU A 367 2.26 -5.34 -19.64
N ALA A 368 0.96 -5.68 -19.66
CA ALA A 368 0.48 -6.88 -20.31
C ALA A 368 0.81 -6.87 -21.81
N ASP A 369 0.57 -5.75 -22.50
CA ASP A 369 0.89 -5.57 -23.91
C ASP A 369 2.41 -5.67 -24.17
N ARG A 370 3.24 -5.23 -23.23
CA ARG A 370 4.70 -5.41 -23.29
C ARG A 370 5.10 -6.88 -23.19
N LEU A 371 4.61 -7.60 -22.18
CA LEU A 371 4.91 -9.02 -21.96
C LEU A 371 4.40 -9.91 -23.10
N LEU A 372 3.35 -9.49 -23.79
CA LEU A 372 2.74 -10.17 -24.92
C LEU A 372 3.22 -9.64 -26.29
N SER A 373 4.27 -8.82 -26.30
CA SER A 373 4.70 -8.14 -27.52
C SER A 373 5.29 -9.12 -28.56
N GLY A 374 4.79 -9.01 -29.79
CA GLY A 374 5.22 -9.82 -30.92
C GLY A 374 4.24 -10.93 -31.30
N SER A 375 4.65 -11.78 -32.24
CA SER A 375 3.85 -12.93 -32.69
C SER A 375 4.14 -14.14 -31.81
N PHE A 376 3.13 -14.62 -31.08
CA PHE A 376 3.23 -15.80 -30.23
C PHE A 376 3.72 -17.04 -31.00
N VAL A 377 4.67 -17.77 -30.42
CA VAL A 377 5.27 -18.98 -30.98
C VAL A 377 4.84 -20.21 -30.20
N LEU A 378 5.10 -20.23 -28.89
CA LEU A 378 4.73 -21.33 -28.01
C LEU A 378 4.74 -20.92 -26.53
N SER A 379 4.13 -21.75 -25.70
CA SER A 379 4.23 -21.73 -24.24
C SER A 379 4.64 -23.10 -23.70
N GLU A 380 5.37 -23.11 -22.59
CA GLU A 380 5.74 -24.33 -21.86
C GLU A 380 5.51 -24.14 -20.37
N LEU A 381 4.98 -25.18 -19.72
CA LEU A 381 4.83 -25.27 -18.27
C LEU A 381 5.63 -26.47 -17.75
N THR A 382 6.43 -26.26 -16.72
CA THR A 382 7.16 -27.34 -16.03
C THR A 382 6.90 -27.28 -14.52
N ASP A 383 7.00 -28.45 -13.87
CA ASP A 383 6.97 -28.55 -12.41
C ASP A 383 8.32 -28.21 -11.76
N SER A 384 8.36 -28.28 -10.43
CA SER A 384 9.57 -28.11 -9.60
C SER A 384 10.74 -29.04 -9.95
N ASN A 385 10.48 -30.16 -10.63
CA ASN A 385 11.49 -31.13 -11.09
C ASN A 385 11.91 -30.90 -12.55
N ASN A 386 11.47 -29.80 -13.17
CA ASN A 386 11.60 -29.51 -14.61
C ASN A 386 10.95 -30.57 -15.50
N VAL A 387 9.93 -31.27 -15.01
CA VAL A 387 9.10 -32.16 -15.82
C VAL A 387 8.05 -31.32 -16.52
N ARG A 388 8.01 -31.42 -17.85
CA ARG A 388 7.00 -30.74 -18.66
C ARG A 388 5.60 -31.25 -18.33
N ILE A 389 4.71 -30.31 -18.03
CA ILE A 389 3.29 -30.55 -17.79
C ILE A 389 2.57 -30.27 -19.12
N GLU A 390 1.98 -31.30 -19.71
CA GLU A 390 1.25 -31.18 -20.98
C GLU A 390 0.02 -32.11 -20.96
N PRO A 391 -1.17 -31.61 -21.32
CA PRO A 391 -2.37 -32.43 -21.43
C PRO A 391 -2.26 -33.47 -22.55
N ASP A 392 -2.93 -34.62 -22.42
CA ASP A 392 -2.96 -35.62 -23.50
C ASP A 392 -3.89 -35.23 -24.66
N ARG A 393 -4.94 -34.44 -24.40
CA ARG A 393 -5.97 -34.05 -25.37
C ARG A 393 -5.57 -32.77 -26.10
N ALA A 394 -5.80 -32.73 -27.42
CA ALA A 394 -5.46 -31.58 -28.26
C ALA A 394 -6.18 -30.28 -27.84
N GLU A 395 -7.47 -30.38 -27.48
CA GLU A 395 -8.27 -29.26 -26.98
C GLU A 395 -7.70 -28.70 -25.67
N ALA A 396 -7.36 -29.57 -24.72
CA ALA A 396 -6.75 -29.15 -23.46
C ALA A 396 -5.36 -28.53 -23.67
N LYS A 397 -4.58 -28.98 -24.66
CA LYS A 397 -3.31 -28.33 -25.03
C LYS A 397 -3.52 -26.91 -25.55
N GLU A 398 -4.55 -26.70 -26.35
CA GLU A 398 -4.93 -25.36 -26.84
C GLU A 398 -5.36 -24.47 -25.68
N MET A 399 -6.22 -24.96 -24.79
CA MET A 399 -6.63 -24.25 -23.58
C MET A 399 -5.45 -23.93 -22.65
N LEU A 400 -4.50 -24.85 -22.49
CA LEU A 400 -3.29 -24.59 -21.70
C LEU A 400 -2.46 -23.47 -22.33
N ASN A 401 -2.28 -23.47 -23.64
CA ASN A 401 -1.53 -22.41 -24.32
C ASN A 401 -2.22 -21.06 -24.20
N GLU A 402 -3.54 -21.00 -24.38
CA GLU A 402 -4.32 -19.77 -24.20
C GLU A 402 -4.26 -19.29 -22.75
N PHE A 403 -4.35 -20.20 -21.78
CA PHE A 403 -4.23 -19.86 -20.37
C PHE A 403 -2.84 -19.33 -20.03
N LEU A 404 -1.75 -20.00 -20.43
CA LEU A 404 -0.40 -19.53 -20.12
C LEU A 404 -0.06 -18.21 -20.82
N ARG A 405 -0.55 -18.00 -22.05
CA ARG A 405 -0.35 -16.75 -22.80
C ARG A 405 -1.17 -15.62 -22.21
N ASP A 406 -2.49 -15.77 -22.14
CA ASP A 406 -3.37 -14.67 -21.80
C ASP A 406 -3.76 -14.72 -20.32
N GLY A 407 -4.34 -15.85 -19.89
CA GLY A 407 -4.88 -16.00 -18.54
C GLY A 407 -3.87 -15.72 -17.43
N PHE A 408 -2.71 -16.38 -17.48
CA PHE A 408 -1.65 -16.27 -16.50
C PHE A 408 -1.04 -14.87 -16.45
N ILE A 409 -0.81 -14.23 -17.60
CA ILE A 409 -0.26 -12.86 -17.65
C ILE A 409 -1.21 -11.88 -16.95
N TYR A 410 -2.51 -11.99 -17.16
CA TYR A 410 -3.50 -11.16 -16.46
C TYR A 410 -3.73 -11.57 -15.00
N MET A 411 -3.14 -12.66 -14.51
CA MET A 411 -3.13 -13.01 -13.08
C MET A 411 -1.96 -12.36 -12.33
N LEU A 412 -0.95 -11.83 -13.05
CA LEU A 412 0.20 -11.19 -12.43
C LEU A 412 -0.23 -9.91 -11.72
N LYS A 413 0.15 -9.81 -10.45
CA LYS A 413 0.02 -8.63 -9.61
C LYS A 413 1.41 -8.11 -9.30
N ARG A 414 1.61 -6.80 -9.35
CA ARG A 414 2.91 -6.20 -9.05
C ARG A 414 3.25 -6.45 -7.57
N SER A 415 4.32 -7.18 -7.29
CA SER A 415 4.79 -7.48 -5.93
C SER A 415 6.30 -7.39 -5.88
N VAL A 416 6.82 -6.82 -4.80
CA VAL A 416 8.24 -6.85 -4.48
C VAL A 416 8.39 -7.63 -3.17
N PRO A 417 8.78 -8.90 -3.19
CA PRO A 417 9.41 -9.50 -2.02
C PRO A 417 10.91 -9.20 -2.10
N ASP A 418 11.47 -8.61 -1.05
CA ASP A 418 12.91 -8.31 -0.96
C ASP A 418 13.81 -9.57 -1.02
N ASN A 419 13.23 -10.77 -0.89
CA ASN A 419 13.97 -12.03 -0.88
C ASN A 419 13.23 -13.16 -1.63
N ALA A 420 12.80 -12.91 -2.87
CA ALA A 420 12.09 -13.90 -3.69
C ALA A 420 12.82 -15.26 -3.87
N SER A 421 14.12 -15.34 -3.58
CA SER A 421 14.94 -16.55 -3.77
C SER A 421 15.44 -17.23 -2.49
N GLU A 422 15.32 -16.61 -1.31
CA GLU A 422 15.83 -17.20 -0.05
C GLU A 422 14.69 -17.87 0.74
N GLY A 423 14.50 -19.18 0.52
CA GLY A 423 13.72 -20.04 1.41
C GLY A 423 12.44 -20.65 0.83
N TYR A 424 12.00 -20.25 -0.35
CA TYR A 424 10.78 -20.81 -0.98
C TYR A 424 11.10 -21.86 -2.03
N ASN A 425 10.34 -22.96 -2.01
CA ASN A 425 10.47 -23.99 -3.03
C ASN A 425 9.86 -23.50 -4.35
N LEU A 426 10.59 -23.71 -5.44
CA LEU A 426 10.05 -23.62 -6.78
C LEU A 426 8.86 -24.58 -6.91
N LYS A 427 7.74 -24.09 -7.45
CA LYS A 427 6.57 -24.93 -7.74
C LYS A 427 6.39 -25.18 -9.24
N TYR A 428 6.43 -24.10 -10.03
CA TYR A 428 6.26 -24.16 -11.48
C TYR A 428 7.20 -23.21 -12.21
N SER A 429 7.46 -23.48 -13.49
CA SER A 429 8.06 -22.51 -14.41
C SER A 429 7.20 -22.40 -15.67
N VAL A 430 6.91 -21.17 -16.09
CA VAL A 430 6.20 -20.84 -17.32
C VAL A 430 7.15 -20.15 -18.28
N MET A 431 7.33 -20.70 -19.48
CA MET A 431 8.09 -20.06 -20.55
C MET A 431 7.12 -19.63 -21.65
N LEU A 432 7.19 -18.38 -22.07
CA LEU A 432 6.49 -17.86 -23.24
C LEU A 432 7.50 -17.42 -24.30
N GLU A 433 7.27 -17.81 -25.55
CA GLU A 433 8.11 -17.42 -26.67
C GLU A 433 7.33 -16.63 -27.72
N PHE A 434 7.89 -15.51 -28.14
CA PHE A 434 7.36 -14.61 -29.16
C PHE A 434 8.41 -14.33 -30.23
N LYS A 435 7.93 -13.91 -31.40
CA LYS A 435 8.74 -13.44 -32.50
C LYS A 435 8.42 -11.97 -32.78
N THR A 436 9.43 -11.12 -32.64
CA THR A 436 9.31 -9.68 -32.90
C THR A 436 9.21 -9.39 -34.40
N ASP A 437 8.81 -8.17 -34.76
CA ASP A 437 8.63 -7.74 -36.17
C ASP A 437 9.93 -7.81 -36.98
N ASP A 438 11.08 -7.65 -36.34
CA ASP A 438 12.41 -7.80 -36.95
C ASP A 438 12.90 -9.25 -37.01
N GLY A 439 12.09 -10.20 -36.53
CA GLY A 439 12.31 -11.63 -36.61
C GLY A 439 13.19 -12.22 -35.51
N GLN A 440 13.50 -11.45 -34.46
CA GLN A 440 14.20 -11.95 -33.27
C GLN A 440 13.27 -12.81 -32.40
N ARG A 441 13.88 -13.66 -31.56
CA ARG A 441 13.16 -14.42 -30.53
C ARG A 441 13.16 -13.62 -29.24
N HIS A 442 11.99 -13.51 -28.66
CA HIS A 442 11.73 -12.94 -27.34
C HIS A 442 11.23 -14.08 -26.46
N THR A 443 11.82 -14.26 -25.28
CA THR A 443 11.42 -15.30 -24.35
C THR A 443 11.24 -14.73 -22.96
N GLU A 444 10.07 -14.94 -22.39
CA GLU A 444 9.75 -14.60 -21.00
C GLU A 444 9.72 -15.88 -20.17
N ASN A 445 10.55 -15.94 -19.12
CA ASN A 445 10.59 -17.07 -18.18
C ASN A 445 10.09 -16.62 -16.81
N PHE A 446 8.96 -17.16 -16.39
CA PHE A 446 8.35 -16.92 -15.09
C PHE A 446 8.58 -18.11 -14.16
N THR A 447 9.23 -17.86 -13.04
CA THR A 447 9.49 -18.83 -11.97
C THR A 447 8.50 -18.60 -10.85
N ILE A 448 7.61 -19.58 -10.60
CA ILE A 448 6.50 -19.48 -9.65
C ILE A 448 6.83 -20.30 -8.40
N TYR A 449 6.81 -19.66 -7.24
CA TYR A 449 7.09 -20.27 -5.94
C TYR A 449 5.81 -20.70 -5.20
N GLU A 450 5.93 -21.60 -4.22
CA GLU A 450 4.79 -22.14 -3.47
C GLU A 450 3.91 -21.08 -2.77
N ASN A 451 4.47 -19.91 -2.47
CA ASN A 451 3.78 -18.79 -1.83
C ASN A 451 3.13 -17.82 -2.84
N GLY A 452 3.15 -18.13 -4.14
CA GLY A 452 2.59 -17.27 -5.19
C GLY A 452 3.50 -16.14 -5.65
N VAL A 453 4.75 -16.05 -5.16
CA VAL A 453 5.76 -15.15 -5.74
C VAL A 453 6.12 -15.62 -7.15
N VAL A 454 6.30 -14.68 -8.07
CA VAL A 454 6.69 -14.95 -9.46
C VAL A 454 7.90 -14.08 -9.85
N SER A 455 9.03 -14.71 -10.17
CA SER A 455 10.19 -14.02 -10.73
C SER A 455 10.18 -14.17 -12.25
N SER A 456 10.17 -13.06 -13.00
CA SER A 456 10.33 -13.06 -14.46
C SER A 456 11.79 -12.82 -14.86
N SER A 457 12.19 -13.43 -15.96
CA SER A 457 13.45 -13.16 -16.65
C SER A 457 13.21 -13.09 -18.15
N GLU A 458 13.49 -11.94 -18.72
CA GLU A 458 13.31 -11.65 -20.14
C GLU A 458 14.61 -11.93 -20.90
N TYR A 459 14.50 -12.61 -22.03
CA TYR A 459 15.62 -12.91 -22.92
C TYR A 459 15.32 -12.49 -24.35
N MET A 460 16.26 -11.79 -24.98
CA MET A 460 16.17 -11.40 -26.39
C MET A 460 17.39 -11.91 -27.18
N GLY A 461 17.18 -12.33 -28.43
CA GLY A 461 18.29 -12.67 -29.32
C GLY A 461 17.92 -13.37 -30.63
N THR A 462 18.96 -13.83 -31.33
CA THR A 462 18.84 -14.60 -32.58
C THR A 462 19.55 -15.95 -32.45
N GLY A 463 18.85 -17.04 -32.79
CA GLY A 463 19.43 -18.39 -32.70
C GLY A 463 19.53 -18.89 -31.25
N ASN A 464 20.74 -19.32 -30.85
CA ASN A 464 21.03 -19.83 -29.50
C ASN A 464 21.62 -18.76 -28.55
N ASP A 465 21.86 -17.54 -29.05
CA ASP A 465 22.46 -16.45 -28.28
C ASP A 465 21.35 -15.57 -27.68
N LEU A 466 20.66 -16.12 -26.67
CA LEU A 466 19.69 -15.38 -25.85
C LEU A 466 20.44 -14.68 -24.71
N LEU A 467 20.35 -13.35 -24.64
CA LEU A 467 20.93 -12.56 -23.55
C LEU A 467 19.83 -12.10 -22.58
N PRO A 468 20.07 -12.17 -21.25
CA PRO A 468 19.14 -11.62 -20.28
C PRO A 468 19.02 -10.11 -20.48
N TYR A 469 17.79 -9.62 -20.58
CA TYR A 469 17.48 -8.22 -20.84
C TYR A 469 17.01 -7.51 -19.56
N THR A 470 15.99 -8.06 -18.88
CA THR A 470 15.45 -7.53 -17.62
C THR A 470 15.02 -8.67 -16.69
N ALA A 471 14.84 -8.35 -15.40
CA ALA A 471 14.20 -9.23 -14.42
C ALA A 471 13.19 -8.41 -13.62
N ASP A 472 11.96 -8.91 -13.56
CA ASP A 472 10.84 -8.28 -12.84
C ASP A 472 10.27 -9.28 -11.82
N ASN A 473 9.65 -8.77 -10.76
CA ASN A 473 8.95 -9.61 -9.78
C ASN A 473 7.45 -9.28 -9.76
N TYR A 474 6.66 -10.34 -9.62
CA TYR A 474 5.21 -10.32 -9.55
C TYR A 474 4.74 -11.26 -8.44
N SER A 475 3.44 -11.29 -8.24
CA SER A 475 2.76 -12.29 -7.42
C SER A 475 1.48 -12.74 -8.12
N ILE A 476 1.01 -13.93 -7.75
CA ILE A 476 -0.26 -14.49 -8.18
C ILE A 476 -0.96 -15.09 -6.96
N ASN A 477 -2.29 -15.22 -7.05
CA ASN A 477 -2.98 -16.17 -6.19
C ASN A 477 -2.64 -17.59 -6.68
N ILE A 478 -1.77 -18.29 -5.95
CA ILE A 478 -1.31 -19.62 -6.34
C ILE A 478 -2.46 -20.65 -6.36
N GLU A 479 -3.44 -20.50 -5.47
CA GLU A 479 -4.60 -21.40 -5.41
C GLU A 479 -5.51 -21.21 -6.64
N GLU A 480 -5.73 -19.96 -7.06
CA GLU A 480 -6.46 -19.64 -8.30
C GLU A 480 -5.73 -20.19 -9.53
N PHE A 481 -4.40 -19.97 -9.60
CA PHE A 481 -3.59 -20.47 -10.71
C PHE A 481 -3.68 -21.99 -10.81
N GLU A 482 -3.53 -22.68 -9.69
CA GLU A 482 -3.62 -24.14 -9.65
C GLU A 482 -5.03 -24.64 -9.92
N SER A 483 -6.08 -23.94 -9.50
CA SER A 483 -7.46 -24.33 -9.80
C SER A 483 -7.73 -24.24 -11.30
N ARG A 484 -7.33 -23.15 -11.96
CA ARG A 484 -7.46 -23.03 -13.42
C ARG A 484 -6.62 -24.07 -14.15
N LEU A 485 -5.39 -24.30 -13.69
CA LEU A 485 -4.51 -25.31 -14.24
C LEU A 485 -5.13 -26.71 -14.10
N ARG A 486 -5.65 -27.07 -12.93
CA ARG A 486 -6.35 -28.35 -12.70
C ARG A 486 -7.57 -28.49 -13.59
N GLY A 487 -8.38 -27.46 -13.77
CA GLY A 487 -9.51 -27.45 -14.71
C GLY A 487 -9.09 -27.75 -16.16
N ILE A 488 -7.93 -27.23 -16.60
CA ILE A 488 -7.37 -27.45 -17.94
C ILE A 488 -6.74 -28.84 -18.08
N LEU A 489 -5.94 -29.25 -17.09
CA LEU A 489 -5.29 -30.56 -17.06
C LEU A 489 -6.30 -31.69 -16.84
N GLY A 490 -7.50 -31.36 -16.35
CA GLY A 490 -8.54 -32.31 -15.97
C GLY A 490 -8.31 -32.96 -14.60
N ASP A 491 -7.47 -32.32 -13.76
CA ASP A 491 -7.06 -32.78 -12.42
C ASP A 491 -7.88 -32.15 -11.28
N ASP A 492 -8.90 -31.34 -11.57
CA ASP A 492 -9.90 -31.04 -10.56
C ASP A 492 -10.79 -32.27 -10.35
N GLU A 493 -11.17 -32.47 -9.09
CA GLU A 493 -12.25 -33.36 -8.66
C GLU A 493 -13.59 -33.12 -9.38
N PHE A 494 -13.66 -32.17 -10.32
CA PHE A 494 -14.57 -32.18 -11.46
C PHE A 494 -14.11 -33.18 -12.53
N ASN A 495 -14.28 -34.46 -12.22
CA ASN A 495 -14.16 -35.59 -13.13
C ASN A 495 -14.59 -35.26 -14.58
N THR A 496 -13.62 -34.92 -15.44
CA THR A 496 -13.81 -34.99 -16.90
C THR A 496 -14.00 -36.44 -17.35
N GLY A 497 -13.66 -37.43 -16.50
CA GLY A 497 -14.05 -38.83 -16.66
C GLY A 497 -15.53 -39.14 -16.34
N ASN A 498 -16.25 -38.23 -15.67
CA ASN A 498 -17.64 -38.42 -15.25
C ASN A 498 -18.62 -37.50 -15.97
N THR A 499 -18.14 -36.64 -16.88
CA THR A 499 -18.99 -35.72 -17.65
C THR A 499 -19.14 -36.23 -19.08
N ALA A 500 -20.37 -36.38 -19.55
CA ALA A 500 -20.71 -36.77 -20.91
C ALA A 500 -21.50 -35.66 -21.61
N GLU A 501 -21.39 -35.57 -22.93
CA GLU A 501 -22.23 -34.68 -23.74
C GLU A 501 -23.57 -35.35 -24.11
N LEU A 502 -24.53 -34.54 -24.58
CA LEU A 502 -25.81 -35.06 -25.04
C LEU A 502 -25.61 -36.06 -26.20
N GLY A 503 -26.23 -37.24 -26.07
CA GLY A 503 -26.06 -38.38 -26.98
C GLY A 503 -24.87 -39.29 -26.67
N GLU A 504 -23.96 -38.89 -25.77
CA GLU A 504 -22.84 -39.72 -25.35
C GLU A 504 -23.23 -40.70 -24.23
N ARG A 505 -22.43 -41.77 -24.14
CA ARG A 505 -22.60 -42.82 -23.13
C ARG A 505 -21.82 -42.46 -21.88
N CYS A 506 -22.44 -42.59 -20.72
CA CYS A 506 -21.73 -42.56 -19.44
C CYS A 506 -22.06 -43.81 -18.61
N GLU A 507 -21.08 -44.34 -17.89
CA GLU A 507 -21.25 -45.54 -17.07
C GLU A 507 -20.98 -45.26 -15.59
N THR A 508 -21.87 -45.69 -14.71
CA THR A 508 -21.70 -45.63 -13.25
C THR A 508 -22.40 -46.78 -12.55
N ASP A 509 -21.75 -47.37 -11.54
CA ASP A 509 -22.27 -48.49 -10.75
C ASP A 509 -22.91 -49.62 -11.60
N GLY A 510 -22.26 -49.99 -12.72
CA GLY A 510 -22.76 -51.03 -13.63
C GLY A 510 -24.03 -50.66 -14.42
N TRP A 511 -24.38 -49.38 -14.47
CA TRP A 511 -25.43 -48.82 -15.32
C TRP A 511 -24.81 -47.96 -16.42
N GLU A 512 -25.33 -48.07 -17.64
CA GLU A 512 -25.02 -47.15 -18.74
C GLU A 512 -26.20 -46.20 -18.95
N TYR A 513 -25.90 -44.92 -19.09
CA TYR A 513 -26.83 -43.86 -19.41
C TYR A 513 -26.52 -43.28 -20.79
N VAL A 514 -27.56 -42.83 -21.48
CA VAL A 514 -27.49 -41.97 -22.67
C VAL A 514 -28.65 -41.00 -22.63
N ILE A 515 -28.37 -39.70 -22.48
CA ILE A 515 -29.39 -38.65 -22.64
C ILE A 515 -29.51 -38.34 -24.12
N LYS A 516 -30.64 -38.68 -24.73
CA LYS A 516 -30.86 -38.59 -26.18
C LYS A 516 -31.27 -37.20 -26.63
N SER A 517 -32.08 -36.53 -25.83
CA SER A 517 -32.61 -35.19 -26.10
C SER A 517 -33.04 -34.53 -24.81
N VAL A 518 -32.99 -33.19 -24.83
CA VAL A 518 -33.55 -32.34 -23.79
C VAL A 518 -34.37 -31.24 -24.46
N ASP A 519 -35.58 -31.01 -23.96
CA ASP A 519 -36.49 -29.98 -24.45
C ASP A 519 -37.04 -29.14 -23.29
N VAL A 520 -37.45 -27.91 -23.56
CA VAL A 520 -38.11 -27.01 -22.61
C VAL A 520 -39.51 -26.68 -23.13
N THR A 521 -40.54 -27.01 -22.36
CA THR A 521 -41.92 -26.89 -22.82
C THR A 521 -42.91 -26.65 -21.68
N LYS A 522 -44.04 -26.01 -21.99
CA LYS A 522 -45.21 -25.98 -21.08
C LYS A 522 -46.02 -27.26 -21.13
N SER A 523 -45.89 -28.03 -22.22
CA SER A 523 -46.77 -29.16 -22.45
C SER A 523 -46.38 -30.34 -21.59
N GLY A 524 -47.38 -30.93 -20.94
CA GLY A 524 -47.27 -32.23 -20.28
C GLY A 524 -47.41 -33.40 -21.24
N ASP A 525 -47.29 -33.21 -22.57
CA ASP A 525 -47.46 -34.29 -23.54
C ASP A 525 -46.44 -35.42 -23.31
N GLY A 526 -46.96 -36.61 -23.05
CA GLY A 526 -46.15 -37.76 -22.64
C GLY A 526 -45.60 -37.65 -21.20
N MET A 527 -46.23 -36.84 -20.35
CA MET A 527 -46.09 -36.81 -18.88
C MET A 527 -47.45 -37.07 -18.23
N ASP A 528 -47.44 -37.71 -17.06
CA ASP A 528 -48.65 -37.88 -16.26
C ASP A 528 -48.91 -36.62 -15.42
N VAL A 529 -50.18 -36.30 -15.18
CA VAL A 529 -50.58 -35.17 -14.34
C VAL A 529 -50.03 -35.38 -12.92
N PHE A 530 -49.40 -34.34 -12.37
CA PHE A 530 -48.91 -34.36 -10.99
C PHE A 530 -50.02 -34.70 -9.98
N PRO A 531 -49.66 -35.33 -8.84
CA PRO A 531 -50.56 -35.39 -7.70
C PRO A 531 -51.04 -33.98 -7.32
N GLU A 532 -52.31 -33.86 -6.98
CA GLU A 532 -52.98 -32.59 -6.69
C GLU A 532 -52.19 -31.79 -5.63
N GLY A 533 -51.74 -30.57 -5.99
CA GLY A 533 -51.08 -29.64 -5.08
C GLY A 533 -49.56 -29.47 -5.25
N HIS A 534 -48.88 -30.22 -6.10
CA HIS A 534 -47.44 -30.04 -6.34
C HIS A 534 -47.12 -28.88 -7.30
N TYR A 535 -47.83 -28.82 -8.44
CA TYR A 535 -47.68 -27.75 -9.44
C TYR A 535 -49.04 -27.44 -10.07
N ALA A 536 -49.24 -26.21 -10.52
CA ALA A 536 -50.47 -25.83 -11.20
C ALA A 536 -50.44 -26.36 -12.64
N CYS A 537 -51.33 -27.30 -12.96
CA CYS A 537 -51.50 -27.85 -14.31
C CYS A 537 -52.95 -27.71 -14.77
N ASP A 538 -53.17 -27.67 -16.08
CA ASP A 538 -54.51 -27.78 -16.67
C ASP A 538 -55.01 -29.24 -16.73
N GLU A 539 -56.18 -29.45 -17.34
CA GLU A 539 -56.79 -30.78 -17.49
C GLU A 539 -56.00 -31.75 -18.38
N ASN A 540 -55.04 -31.25 -19.17
CA ASN A 540 -54.17 -32.03 -20.03
C ASN A 540 -52.81 -32.33 -19.37
N GLY A 541 -52.54 -31.77 -18.18
CA GLY A 541 -51.24 -31.89 -17.51
C GLY A 541 -50.22 -30.84 -17.96
N ASP A 542 -50.63 -29.88 -18.79
CA ASP A 542 -49.78 -28.76 -19.19
C ASP A 542 -49.61 -27.82 -17.99
N LEU A 543 -48.37 -27.37 -17.75
CA LEU A 543 -48.09 -26.42 -16.67
C LEU A 543 -48.75 -25.08 -16.98
N ILE A 544 -49.46 -24.55 -15.98
CA ILE A 544 -50.11 -23.24 -16.05
C ILE A 544 -49.45 -22.28 -15.05
N GLY A 545 -49.29 -21.02 -15.46
CA GLY A 545 -48.56 -20.01 -14.68
C GLY A 545 -47.08 -19.92 -15.08
N ASP A 546 -46.24 -19.53 -14.13
CA ASP A 546 -44.86 -19.08 -14.37
C ASP A 546 -43.82 -20.21 -14.21
N SER A 547 -44.16 -21.45 -14.58
CA SER A 547 -43.23 -22.58 -14.54
C SER A 547 -43.32 -23.45 -15.81
N SER A 548 -42.21 -24.04 -16.23
CA SER A 548 -42.07 -24.86 -17.43
C SER A 548 -41.40 -26.21 -17.12
N TYR A 549 -41.60 -27.19 -18.00
CA TYR A 549 -40.88 -28.46 -17.94
C TYR A 549 -39.53 -28.36 -18.64
N ILE A 550 -38.52 -29.02 -18.06
CA ILE A 550 -37.36 -29.53 -18.78
C ILE A 550 -37.59 -31.03 -18.94
N ILE A 551 -37.66 -31.52 -20.18
CA ILE A 551 -37.94 -32.92 -20.51
C ILE A 551 -36.67 -33.55 -21.07
N ALA A 552 -36.18 -34.61 -20.44
CA ALA A 552 -35.05 -35.40 -20.89
C ALA A 552 -35.46 -36.81 -21.29
N ASP A 553 -35.13 -37.24 -22.51
CA ASP A 553 -35.29 -38.64 -22.92
C ASP A 553 -33.99 -39.40 -22.64
N ILE A 554 -34.02 -40.27 -21.63
CA ILE A 554 -32.85 -40.97 -21.10
C ILE A 554 -32.96 -42.47 -21.41
N ALA A 555 -31.98 -43.02 -22.12
CA ALA A 555 -31.80 -44.47 -22.21
C ALA A 555 -30.90 -44.96 -21.07
N LEU A 556 -31.34 -46.01 -20.40
CA LEU A 556 -30.61 -46.70 -19.34
C LEU A 556 -30.44 -48.17 -19.68
N THR A 557 -29.24 -48.70 -19.46
CA THR A 557 -28.91 -50.11 -19.63
C THR A 557 -28.32 -50.67 -18.35
N ASN A 558 -28.82 -51.83 -17.89
CA ASN A 558 -28.15 -52.62 -16.85
C ASN A 558 -26.98 -53.38 -17.48
N ASN A 559 -25.76 -52.87 -17.32
CA ASN A 559 -24.55 -53.48 -17.88
C ASN A 559 -23.96 -54.61 -17.01
N THR A 560 -24.66 -55.02 -15.95
CA THR A 560 -24.26 -56.17 -15.14
C THR A 560 -24.80 -57.49 -15.68
N ASP A 561 -24.25 -58.60 -15.19
CA ASP A 561 -24.68 -59.97 -15.50
C ASP A 561 -25.81 -60.47 -14.58
N THR A 562 -26.36 -59.60 -13.74
CA THR A 562 -27.46 -59.92 -12.80
C THR A 562 -28.64 -58.97 -12.96
N ASP A 563 -29.83 -59.46 -12.61
CA ASP A 563 -31.03 -58.61 -12.56
C ASP A 563 -30.87 -57.61 -11.41
N ARG A 564 -31.17 -56.33 -11.67
CA ARG A 564 -31.00 -55.24 -10.70
C ARG A 564 -32.19 -54.29 -10.73
N SER A 565 -32.45 -53.65 -9.59
CA SER A 565 -33.41 -52.55 -9.48
C SER A 565 -32.66 -51.23 -9.42
N LEU A 566 -33.21 -50.19 -10.06
CA LEU A 566 -32.75 -48.82 -9.96
C LEU A 566 -33.85 -47.92 -9.41
N TYR A 567 -33.47 -46.98 -8.55
CA TYR A 567 -34.33 -45.90 -8.08
C TYR A 567 -34.01 -44.65 -8.91
N MET A 568 -34.99 -44.17 -9.67
CA MET A 568 -34.77 -43.15 -10.70
C MET A 568 -34.65 -41.73 -10.16
N ASN A 569 -35.01 -41.48 -8.89
CA ASN A 569 -34.80 -40.20 -8.20
C ASN A 569 -33.30 -39.84 -8.01
N SER A 570 -32.40 -40.64 -8.57
CA SER A 570 -30.97 -40.36 -8.65
C SER A 570 -30.61 -39.27 -9.66
N THR A 571 -31.57 -38.68 -10.37
CA THR A 571 -31.30 -37.65 -11.38
C THR A 571 -31.82 -36.27 -10.98
N ARG A 572 -31.00 -35.24 -11.15
CA ARG A 572 -31.38 -33.84 -10.92
C ARG A 572 -30.81 -32.92 -12.01
N VAL A 573 -31.50 -31.83 -12.30
CA VAL A 573 -30.97 -30.76 -13.16
C VAL A 573 -30.37 -29.69 -12.26
N ASP A 574 -29.14 -29.28 -12.54
CA ASP A 574 -28.46 -28.20 -11.83
C ASP A 574 -28.12 -27.03 -12.78
N LEU A 575 -28.28 -25.80 -12.28
CA LEU A 575 -27.95 -24.55 -12.97
C LEU A 575 -26.92 -23.74 -12.19
N TYR A 576 -25.82 -23.34 -12.85
CA TYR A 576 -24.67 -22.68 -12.22
C TYR A 576 -24.24 -21.40 -12.92
N ASN A 577 -23.88 -20.39 -12.10
CA ASN A 577 -23.09 -19.23 -12.51
C ASN A 577 -21.82 -19.15 -11.66
N TYR A 578 -20.71 -18.77 -12.28
CA TYR A 578 -19.45 -18.48 -11.60
C TYR A 578 -19.45 -17.02 -11.13
N ASN A 579 -19.23 -16.81 -9.84
CA ASN A 579 -18.99 -15.50 -9.26
C ASN A 579 -17.57 -15.46 -8.68
N GLY A 580 -16.55 -15.39 -9.54
CA GLY A 580 -15.16 -15.60 -9.12
C GLY A 580 -14.89 -17.09 -8.83
N ASP A 581 -14.54 -17.41 -7.57
CA ASP A 581 -14.09 -18.74 -7.12
C ASP A 581 -15.19 -19.64 -6.51
N GLU A 582 -16.42 -19.14 -6.30
CA GLU A 582 -17.52 -19.95 -5.78
C GLU A 582 -18.52 -20.34 -6.87
N LEU A 583 -18.84 -21.64 -6.91
CA LEU A 583 -20.00 -22.19 -7.60
C LEU A 583 -21.27 -21.69 -6.87
N ASP A 584 -21.82 -20.58 -7.33
CA ASP A 584 -23.08 -20.05 -6.81
C ASP A 584 -24.23 -20.89 -7.38
N PHE A 585 -24.65 -21.86 -6.58
CA PHE A 585 -25.76 -22.75 -6.87
C PHE A 585 -27.07 -21.95 -7.00
N LYS A 586 -27.61 -21.86 -8.21
CA LYS A 586 -28.83 -21.07 -8.45
C LYS A 586 -30.11 -21.88 -8.28
N ASN A 587 -30.14 -23.11 -8.78
CA ASN A 587 -31.30 -23.99 -8.64
C ASN A 587 -30.90 -25.44 -8.92
N SER A 588 -31.36 -26.39 -8.10
CA SER A 588 -31.35 -27.82 -8.43
C SER A 588 -32.73 -28.39 -8.24
N MET A 589 -33.13 -29.19 -9.22
CA MET A 589 -34.47 -29.71 -9.32
C MET A 589 -34.39 -31.21 -9.45
N GLU A 590 -34.97 -31.89 -8.48
CA GLU A 590 -35.21 -33.32 -8.58
C GLU A 590 -36.23 -33.57 -9.70
N ALA A 591 -36.10 -34.71 -10.36
CA ALA A 591 -37.10 -35.11 -11.32
C ALA A 591 -38.45 -35.33 -10.64
N THR A 592 -39.48 -34.76 -11.26
CA THR A 592 -40.83 -34.70 -10.69
C THR A 592 -41.79 -35.64 -11.42
N ALA A 593 -41.47 -36.04 -12.66
CA ALA A 593 -42.29 -36.96 -13.46
C ALA A 593 -41.44 -37.94 -14.29
N TYR A 594 -41.94 -39.16 -14.49
CA TYR A 594 -41.31 -40.21 -15.30
C TYR A 594 -42.34 -41.03 -16.05
N ILE A 595 -42.16 -41.22 -17.36
CA ILE A 595 -42.93 -42.19 -18.15
C ILE A 595 -42.00 -43.26 -18.73
N PHE A 596 -42.42 -44.53 -18.59
CA PHE A 596 -41.83 -45.69 -19.25
C PHE A 596 -42.86 -46.34 -20.18
N ASN A 597 -42.67 -46.26 -21.50
CA ASN A 597 -43.52 -46.95 -22.50
C ASN A 597 -45.05 -46.80 -22.29
N GLY A 598 -45.50 -45.70 -21.69
CA GLY A 598 -46.92 -45.46 -21.37
C GLY A 598 -47.45 -46.17 -20.12
N ASP A 599 -46.61 -46.91 -19.40
CA ASP A 599 -46.94 -47.53 -18.11
C ASP A 599 -46.29 -46.76 -16.96
N ARG A 600 -47.07 -46.51 -15.92
CA ARG A 600 -46.72 -45.76 -14.72
C ARG A 600 -45.60 -46.44 -13.93
N SER A 601 -44.57 -45.70 -13.53
CA SER A 601 -43.78 -46.07 -12.34
C SER A 601 -44.64 -45.83 -11.11
N VAL A 602 -44.86 -46.87 -10.30
CA VAL A 602 -45.66 -46.75 -9.09
C VAL A 602 -44.94 -45.79 -8.15
N TYR A 603 -45.57 -44.64 -7.87
CA TYR A 603 -45.15 -43.70 -6.84
C TYR A 603 -45.41 -44.38 -5.48
N GLU A 604 -44.53 -45.30 -5.08
CA GLU A 604 -44.54 -45.92 -3.76
C GLU A 604 -43.62 -45.10 -2.85
N ALA A 605 -44.20 -44.36 -1.91
CA ALA A 605 -43.49 -43.75 -0.79
C ALA A 605 -42.16 -43.04 -1.18
N ASP A 606 -42.28 -42.01 -2.02
CA ASP A 606 -41.21 -41.06 -2.40
C ASP A 606 -40.10 -41.58 -3.34
N TYR A 607 -40.24 -42.77 -3.94
CA TYR A 607 -39.23 -43.31 -4.87
C TYR A 607 -39.80 -43.94 -6.15
N PHE A 608 -39.13 -43.71 -7.27
CA PHE A 608 -39.42 -44.32 -8.56
C PHE A 608 -38.55 -45.57 -8.79
N LYS A 609 -39.04 -46.75 -8.43
CA LYS A 609 -38.27 -48.00 -8.58
C LYS A 609 -38.58 -48.69 -9.92
N THR A 610 -37.54 -49.13 -10.63
CA THR A 610 -37.68 -49.94 -11.85
C THR A 610 -36.73 -51.14 -11.83
N ASP A 611 -37.26 -52.33 -12.16
CA ASP A 611 -36.48 -53.56 -12.26
C ASP A 611 -36.00 -53.82 -13.70
N PHE A 612 -34.72 -54.15 -13.86
CA PHE A 612 -34.06 -54.46 -15.12
C PHE A 612 -33.46 -55.87 -15.08
N LYS A 613 -33.63 -56.62 -16.17
CA LYS A 613 -32.86 -57.84 -16.39
C LYS A 613 -31.40 -57.51 -16.70
N ALA A 614 -30.50 -58.47 -16.49
CA ALA A 614 -29.11 -58.37 -16.95
C ALA A 614 -29.04 -58.02 -18.45
N GLY A 615 -28.31 -56.96 -18.80
CA GLY A 615 -28.16 -56.45 -20.17
C GLY A 615 -29.39 -55.74 -20.75
N GLU A 616 -30.47 -55.55 -19.98
CA GLU A 616 -31.68 -54.89 -20.48
C GLU A 616 -31.48 -53.37 -20.61
N SER A 617 -31.88 -52.83 -21.76
CA SER A 617 -31.92 -51.39 -22.01
C SER A 617 -33.36 -50.89 -22.12
N ARG A 618 -33.64 -49.75 -21.50
CA ARG A 618 -34.95 -49.09 -21.48
C ARG A 618 -34.78 -47.59 -21.72
N THR A 619 -35.81 -46.94 -22.25
CA THR A 619 -35.82 -45.47 -22.41
C THR A 619 -36.93 -44.89 -21.55
N PHE A 620 -36.61 -43.81 -20.86
CA PHE A 620 -37.49 -43.08 -19.97
C PHE A 620 -37.58 -41.64 -20.44
N ARG A 621 -38.77 -41.08 -20.31
CA ARG A 621 -38.98 -39.64 -20.43
C ARG A 621 -39.05 -39.07 -19.02
N VAL A 622 -38.16 -38.14 -18.69
CA VAL A 622 -37.97 -37.58 -17.36
C VAL A 622 -38.28 -36.09 -17.38
N GLY A 623 -39.15 -35.63 -16.49
CA GLY A 623 -39.58 -34.24 -16.37
C GLY A 623 -39.07 -33.57 -15.10
N TYR A 624 -38.50 -32.37 -15.25
CA TYR A 624 -38.12 -31.45 -14.18
C TYR A 624 -38.96 -30.18 -14.33
N VAL A 625 -39.38 -29.54 -13.23
CA VAL A 625 -40.16 -28.30 -13.28
C VAL A 625 -39.30 -27.13 -12.81
N ILE A 626 -39.26 -26.07 -13.61
CA ILE A 626 -38.49 -24.86 -13.35
C ILE A 626 -39.36 -23.61 -13.48
N ASP A 627 -39.08 -22.57 -12.70
CA ASP A 627 -39.71 -21.27 -12.89
C ASP A 627 -39.23 -20.57 -14.17
N ASP A 628 -40.17 -19.97 -14.89
CA ASP A 628 -39.96 -19.33 -16.18
C ASP A 628 -38.90 -18.22 -16.13
N GLU A 629 -38.74 -17.58 -14.97
CA GLU A 629 -37.76 -16.51 -14.77
C GLU A 629 -36.30 -16.96 -15.00
N TYR A 630 -36.04 -18.28 -14.97
CA TYR A 630 -34.72 -18.85 -15.22
C TYR A 630 -34.51 -19.25 -16.69
N LEU A 631 -35.55 -19.29 -17.53
CA LEU A 631 -35.43 -19.85 -18.88
C LEU A 631 -34.57 -18.99 -19.82
N ASP A 632 -34.65 -17.67 -19.68
CA ASP A 632 -33.92 -16.69 -20.51
C ASP A 632 -32.60 -16.23 -19.84
N LYS A 633 -32.32 -16.66 -18.61
CA LYS A 633 -31.05 -16.36 -17.94
C LYS A 633 -29.95 -17.21 -18.56
N SER A 634 -28.85 -16.57 -18.94
CA SER A 634 -27.64 -17.31 -19.33
C SER A 634 -26.98 -17.90 -18.09
N PHE A 635 -26.65 -19.18 -18.16
CA PHE A 635 -25.88 -19.85 -17.14
C PHE A 635 -24.52 -20.26 -17.67
N ASP A 636 -23.51 -20.21 -16.81
CA ASP A 636 -22.18 -20.68 -17.17
C ASP A 636 -22.17 -22.18 -17.40
N THR A 637 -22.93 -22.95 -16.61
CA THR A 637 -23.08 -24.39 -16.82
C THR A 637 -24.50 -24.87 -16.52
N ILE A 638 -25.04 -25.67 -17.43
CA ILE A 638 -26.34 -26.36 -17.28
C ILE A 638 -26.06 -27.86 -17.41
N ARG A 639 -26.46 -28.66 -16.42
CA ARG A 639 -26.20 -30.10 -16.41
C ARG A 639 -27.32 -30.96 -15.83
N ILE A 640 -27.36 -32.23 -16.22
CA ILE A 640 -28.09 -33.28 -15.51
C ILE A 640 -27.09 -34.11 -14.71
N GLU A 641 -27.24 -34.13 -13.39
CA GLU A 641 -26.47 -35.00 -12.49
C GLU A 641 -27.17 -36.36 -12.34
N ILE A 642 -26.38 -37.43 -12.33
CA ILE A 642 -26.78 -38.80 -12.01
C ILE A 642 -26.00 -39.22 -10.75
N ASN A 643 -26.72 -39.45 -9.66
CA ASN A 643 -26.17 -39.74 -8.34
C ASN A 643 -26.86 -40.93 -7.70
N HIS A 644 -26.25 -42.11 -7.82
CA HIS A 644 -26.76 -43.33 -7.17
C HIS A 644 -26.37 -43.43 -5.68
N SER A 645 -25.48 -42.57 -5.20
CA SER A 645 -24.89 -42.68 -3.87
C SER A 645 -25.77 -42.09 -2.76
N GLY A 646 -26.67 -41.18 -3.11
CA GLY A 646 -27.47 -40.41 -2.14
C GLY A 646 -26.64 -39.45 -1.28
N MET A 647 -25.34 -39.31 -1.55
CA MET A 647 -24.45 -38.36 -0.92
C MET A 647 -24.51 -37.03 -1.67
N ALA A 648 -24.55 -35.91 -0.95
CA ALA A 648 -24.54 -34.58 -1.56
C ALA A 648 -23.14 -34.17 -2.06
N GLU A 649 -22.08 -34.81 -1.55
CA GLU A 649 -20.68 -34.51 -1.87
C GLU A 649 -20.18 -35.29 -3.10
N ALA A 650 -19.14 -34.77 -3.74
CA ALA A 650 -18.50 -35.40 -4.90
C ALA A 650 -18.09 -36.84 -4.57
N ASN A 651 -18.54 -37.79 -5.40
CA ASN A 651 -18.28 -39.21 -5.26
C ASN A 651 -17.92 -39.79 -6.63
N GLU A 652 -17.03 -40.79 -6.65
CA GLU A 652 -16.61 -41.51 -7.86
C GLU A 652 -17.77 -42.12 -8.67
N ASN A 653 -18.96 -42.26 -8.08
CA ASN A 653 -20.16 -42.80 -8.72
C ASN A 653 -21.14 -41.73 -9.24
N ILE A 654 -20.83 -40.44 -9.08
CA ILE A 654 -21.65 -39.36 -9.64
C ILE A 654 -21.24 -39.12 -11.09
N ARG A 655 -22.21 -38.98 -11.99
CA ARG A 655 -22.01 -38.61 -13.40
C ARG A 655 -22.75 -37.32 -13.72
N TYR A 656 -22.27 -36.63 -14.75
CA TYR A 656 -22.83 -35.37 -15.20
C TYR A 656 -23.04 -35.42 -16.70
N TYR A 657 -24.16 -34.87 -17.17
CA TYR A 657 -24.40 -34.59 -18.57
C TYR A 657 -24.41 -33.09 -18.79
N ARG A 658 -23.47 -32.59 -19.59
CA ARG A 658 -23.45 -31.18 -19.96
C ARG A 658 -24.56 -30.93 -20.99
N LEU A 659 -25.42 -29.96 -20.72
CA LEU A 659 -26.50 -29.54 -21.63
C LEU A 659 -26.14 -28.25 -22.39
N GLY A 660 -25.37 -27.36 -21.76
CA GLY A 660 -24.89 -26.12 -22.38
C GLY A 660 -23.93 -25.35 -21.48
N GLU A 661 -23.17 -24.45 -22.11
CA GLU A 661 -22.21 -23.55 -21.47
C GLU A 661 -22.45 -22.13 -21.98
N LYS A 662 -22.51 -21.15 -21.06
CA LYS A 662 -22.79 -19.72 -21.35
C LYS A 662 -24.04 -19.51 -22.22
N LYS A 663 -25.10 -20.26 -21.93
CA LYS A 663 -26.36 -20.27 -22.70
C LYS A 663 -27.57 -20.25 -21.79
N SER A 664 -28.71 -19.84 -22.35
CA SER A 664 -30.01 -19.95 -21.71
C SER A 664 -30.62 -21.35 -21.92
N LEU A 665 -31.54 -21.76 -21.06
CA LEU A 665 -32.28 -23.02 -21.23
C LEU A 665 -33.11 -23.02 -22.53
N ASN A 666 -33.68 -21.87 -22.90
CA ASN A 666 -34.41 -21.70 -24.15
C ASN A 666 -33.55 -21.89 -25.40
N ASP A 667 -32.23 -21.68 -25.32
CA ASP A 667 -31.33 -21.92 -26.45
C ASP A 667 -30.96 -23.39 -26.61
N ILE A 668 -31.00 -24.18 -25.53
CA ILE A 668 -30.78 -25.63 -25.56
C ILE A 668 -31.96 -26.32 -26.28
N ALA A 669 -33.20 -25.90 -25.98
CA ALA A 669 -34.41 -26.44 -26.60
C ALA A 669 -34.47 -26.26 -28.14
N LYS A 670 -33.69 -25.33 -28.71
CA LYS A 670 -33.62 -25.10 -30.16
C LYS A 670 -32.62 -26.00 -30.90
N GLN A 671 -31.84 -26.81 -30.17
CA GLN A 671 -30.77 -27.66 -30.73
C GLN A 671 -31.16 -29.14 -30.89
N GLY A 672 -32.22 -29.59 -30.21
CA GLY A 672 -32.89 -30.87 -30.46
C GLY A 672 -33.94 -30.76 -31.57
#